data_AF-A0A3C0WKN9-F1
#
_entry.id   AF-A0A3C0WKN9-F1
#
_cell.length_a   1.000
_cell.length_b   1.000
_cell.length_c   1.000
_cell.angle_alpha   90.00
_cell.angle_beta   90.00
_cell.angle_gamma   90.00
#
_symmetry.space_group_name_H-M   'P 1'
#
loop_
_entity.id
_entity.type
_entity.pdbx_description
1 polymer ?
#
loop_
_entity_poly.entity_id
_entity_poly.type
_entity_poly.pdbx_seq_one_letter_code
_entity_poly.pdbx_strand_id
1 'polypeptide(L)'
;TAGVPPSPAALDPLDQLVVADPEYSDQFVVLDEIRDWVYRGGRLWIMADRTGLDLAQYILGETVDFTELEPARLSEVTIEEANPTLGFVPSTFTYEKPLTMLRVMADGAEVIHEVNGWPASLWKDLGNGSVLVTTLASEAWSTIPQNDYMGLQVIPQQALRRLGDRMNLPSARLFTASDVAQPDEDDPTEDELEIDRSILVSQSYDRENRPFDEYIRQRIGYSIVTRGHIMAVLGGFCLLVLVGSIVLLKRGRGELILIAGPAAAVFFAGYLTMVGNSSRNTSGNMQASIQWVTLENNSNTAAVRGLAAVFNTGKTTGQIRSINGGLYWPQLQGLEGQDLRILFSDLQNWQWQNLELPAGLRKLPFATNVTFEKEVFARAQFSDQGLTGTYDLAAFDKTEDSLLVVPDGRRISAELSDGSITVSGDDLGDAVTGKSQVDGNLERRLPILEQLLSNQEYKLHVPLVEQPSILTWSNPISEGFEFPEQQEHVGDALVLIPLAIDETPAGSAFTVPSVFLSFQNSSGPLQPTPSGAYNSVVGEWQPMTNAQKIWLKYRLPAQVSPANLTRAVIRLSVRAPDREVQLVGQDQGVVEILESKRDVTSTVSFEIVDEKYLQLEEDGSYLFGFNITNAASGDDLSSPWQISDVQVQLSGTKTQ
;
A
#
# COMPACT_ATOMS: atom_id res chain seq x y z
N THR A 1 -28.20 29.94 1.25
CA THR A 1 -27.71 28.91 0.32
C THR A 1 -26.23 29.16 0.06
N ALA A 2 -25.40 28.90 1.07
CA ALA A 2 -23.95 28.79 0.93
C ALA A 2 -23.66 27.28 0.80
N GLY A 3 -22.72 26.79 0.01
CA GLY A 3 -21.71 27.44 -0.80
C GLY A 3 -20.66 26.42 -1.23
N VAL A 4 -21.04 25.16 -1.48
CA VAL A 4 -20.20 24.18 -2.15
C VAL A 4 -20.65 24.16 -3.61
N PRO A 5 -19.80 24.54 -4.57
CA PRO A 5 -20.16 24.40 -5.98
C PRO A 5 -20.45 22.91 -6.24
N PRO A 6 -21.56 22.56 -6.89
CA PRO A 6 -21.89 21.17 -7.23
C PRO A 6 -21.01 20.66 -8.39
N SER A 7 -19.73 21.03 -8.41
CA SER A 7 -18.80 20.62 -9.45
C SER A 7 -17.63 19.89 -8.81
N PRO A 8 -17.26 18.69 -9.27
CA PRO A 8 -16.11 17.94 -8.77
C PRO A 8 -14.82 18.77 -8.68
N ALA A 9 -14.61 19.63 -9.69
CA ALA A 9 -13.47 20.54 -9.77
C ALA A 9 -13.30 21.50 -8.58
N ALA A 10 -14.36 21.75 -7.80
CA ALA A 10 -14.31 22.66 -6.65
C ALA A 10 -13.74 22.00 -5.39
N LEU A 11 -13.90 20.69 -5.25
CA LEU A 11 -13.35 19.95 -4.11
C LEU A 11 -11.96 19.36 -4.41
N ASP A 12 -11.60 19.19 -5.70
CA ASP A 12 -10.29 18.70 -6.14
C ASP A 12 -9.08 19.39 -5.46
N PRO A 13 -9.02 20.72 -5.31
CA PRO A 13 -7.87 21.38 -4.67
C PRO A 13 -7.82 21.23 -3.14
N LEU A 14 -8.84 20.63 -2.51
CA LEU A 14 -8.90 20.46 -1.06
C LEU A 14 -8.32 19.11 -0.65
N ASP A 15 -7.39 19.11 0.31
CA ASP A 15 -6.91 17.88 0.97
C ASP A 15 -7.85 17.43 2.10
N GLN A 16 -8.46 18.39 2.80
CA GLN A 16 -9.27 18.17 3.98
C GLN A 16 -10.58 18.96 3.87
N LEU A 17 -11.66 18.37 4.38
CA LEU A 17 -12.98 18.99 4.46
C LEU A 17 -13.57 18.73 5.85
N VAL A 18 -14.10 19.77 6.49
CA VAL A 18 -14.80 19.65 7.79
C VAL A 18 -16.26 20.00 7.59
N VAL A 19 -17.16 19.09 7.98
CA VAL A 19 -18.60 19.27 7.90
C VAL A 19 -19.19 19.33 9.32
N ALA A 20 -19.74 20.49 9.66
CA ALA A 20 -20.25 20.80 10.99
C ALA A 20 -21.62 21.49 10.97
N ASP A 21 -22.25 21.58 9.79
CA ASP A 21 -23.56 22.21 9.59
C ASP A 21 -24.60 21.14 9.23
N PRO A 22 -25.69 20.99 10.01
CA PRO A 22 -26.72 20.00 9.74
C PRO A 22 -27.46 20.21 8.41
N GLU A 23 -27.41 21.39 7.80
CA GLU A 23 -28.08 21.65 6.50
C GLU A 23 -27.54 20.78 5.35
N TYR A 24 -26.36 20.17 5.49
CA TYR A 24 -25.79 19.29 4.46
C TYR A 24 -26.39 17.87 4.48
N SER A 25 -26.99 17.44 5.59
CA SER A 25 -27.56 16.08 5.72
C SER A 25 -28.71 15.84 4.72
N ASP A 26 -29.37 16.91 4.26
CA ASP A 26 -30.50 16.84 3.30
C ASP A 26 -30.08 17.08 1.83
N GLN A 27 -28.79 17.32 1.55
CA GLN A 27 -28.28 17.70 0.23
C GLN A 27 -27.59 16.54 -0.48
N PHE A 28 -28.36 15.51 -0.89
CA PHE A 28 -27.83 14.27 -1.49
C PHE A 28 -26.81 14.47 -2.62
N VAL A 29 -27.03 15.44 -3.52
CA VAL A 29 -26.09 15.74 -4.63
C VAL A 29 -24.72 16.21 -4.11
N VAL A 30 -24.70 16.99 -3.02
CA VAL A 30 -23.45 17.44 -2.40
C VAL A 30 -22.81 16.31 -1.60
N LEU A 31 -23.61 15.48 -0.95
CA LEU A 31 -23.11 14.33 -0.21
C LEU A 31 -22.49 13.27 -1.12
N ASP A 32 -23.08 13.01 -2.29
CA ASP A 32 -22.52 12.13 -3.32
C ASP A 32 -21.16 12.64 -3.80
N GLU A 33 -21.06 13.95 -4.07
CA GLU A 33 -19.78 14.56 -4.48
C GLU A 33 -18.73 14.53 -3.36
N ILE A 34 -19.12 14.75 -2.11
CA ILE A 34 -18.22 14.61 -0.96
C ILE A 34 -17.78 13.16 -0.83
N ARG A 35 -18.69 12.19 -0.96
CA ARG A 35 -18.38 10.76 -0.90
C ARG A 35 -17.40 10.39 -2.01
N ASP A 36 -17.64 10.79 -3.25
CA ASP A 36 -16.74 10.57 -4.38
C ASP A 36 -15.37 11.23 -4.16
N TRP A 37 -15.35 12.44 -3.61
CA TRP A 37 -14.14 13.15 -3.22
C TRP A 37 -13.34 12.39 -2.15
N VAL A 38 -14.00 11.82 -1.13
CA VAL A 38 -13.33 10.97 -0.12
C VAL A 38 -12.77 9.72 -0.79
N TYR A 39 -13.54 9.00 -1.61
CA TYR A 39 -13.07 7.82 -2.35
C TYR A 39 -11.80 8.10 -3.16
N ARG A 40 -11.67 9.31 -3.74
CA ARG A 40 -10.49 9.76 -4.50
C ARG A 40 -9.29 10.17 -3.64
N GLY A 41 -9.38 10.15 -2.31
CA GLY A 41 -8.28 10.44 -1.39
C GLY A 41 -8.49 11.65 -0.49
N GLY A 42 -9.70 12.22 -0.46
CA GLY A 42 -10.03 13.34 0.41
C GLY A 42 -10.17 12.91 1.88
N ARG A 43 -9.92 13.83 2.81
CA ARG A 43 -10.03 13.59 4.25
C ARG A 43 -11.18 14.36 4.86
N LEU A 44 -12.20 13.64 5.27
CA LEU A 44 -13.43 14.23 5.77
C LEU A 44 -13.46 14.18 7.29
N TRP A 45 -13.75 15.30 7.94
CA TRP A 45 -14.10 15.33 9.37
C TRP A 45 -15.57 15.72 9.53
N ILE A 46 -16.36 14.80 10.07
CA ILE A 46 -17.77 14.98 10.41
C ILE A 46 -17.89 15.24 11.91
N MET A 47 -18.44 16.41 12.26
CA MET A 47 -18.83 16.73 13.64
C MET A 47 -20.27 16.25 13.87
N ALA A 48 -20.40 14.98 14.27
CA ALA A 48 -21.69 14.31 14.41
C ALA A 48 -22.56 14.94 15.52
N ASP A 49 -21.93 15.52 16.56
CA ASP A 49 -22.64 16.28 17.60
C ASP A 49 -23.50 17.44 17.04
N ARG A 50 -23.13 17.97 15.87
CA ARG A 50 -23.85 19.04 15.18
C ARG A 50 -24.66 18.59 13.98
N THR A 51 -24.13 17.62 13.23
CA THR A 51 -24.70 17.17 11.94
C THR A 51 -25.66 15.99 12.09
N GLY A 52 -25.63 15.28 13.22
CA GLY A 52 -26.27 13.98 13.40
C GLY A 52 -25.44 12.84 12.81
N LEU A 53 -25.87 11.60 13.06
CA LEU A 53 -25.22 10.40 12.52
C LEU A 53 -25.66 10.07 11.09
N ASP A 54 -26.80 10.59 10.62
CA ASP A 54 -27.33 10.33 9.28
C ASP A 54 -26.34 10.69 8.17
N LEU A 55 -25.62 11.81 8.32
CA LEU A 55 -24.60 12.23 7.36
C LEU A 55 -23.41 11.26 7.34
N ALA A 56 -22.94 10.84 8.51
CA ALA A 56 -21.86 9.86 8.61
C ALA A 56 -22.28 8.50 8.04
N GLN A 57 -23.50 8.04 8.33
CA GLN A 57 -24.07 6.82 7.76
C GLN A 57 -24.19 6.91 6.24
N TYR A 58 -24.61 8.05 5.69
CA TYR A 58 -24.70 8.25 4.24
C TYR A 58 -23.34 8.18 3.55
N ILE A 59 -22.32 8.87 4.08
CA ILE A 59 -20.98 8.89 3.49
C ILE A 59 -20.29 7.53 3.61
N LEU A 60 -20.43 6.85 4.74
CA LEU A 60 -19.78 5.56 4.99
C LEU A 60 -20.56 4.37 4.42
N GLY A 61 -21.86 4.54 4.10
CA GLY A 61 -22.72 3.49 3.58
C GLY A 61 -22.83 2.32 4.54
N GLU A 62 -22.87 1.10 4.02
CA GLU A 62 -23.00 -0.14 4.82
C GLU A 62 -21.68 -0.60 5.46
N THR A 63 -20.59 0.15 5.27
CA THR A 63 -19.26 -0.22 5.80
C THR A 63 -19.11 0.01 7.30
N VAL A 64 -20.03 0.77 7.89
CA VAL A 64 -20.12 1.06 9.33
C VAL A 64 -21.59 1.03 9.74
N ASP A 65 -21.90 0.34 10.83
CA ASP A 65 -23.24 0.34 11.42
C ASP A 65 -23.25 1.23 12.67
N PHE A 66 -23.93 2.37 12.59
CA PHE A 66 -24.11 3.28 13.72
C PHE A 66 -25.45 3.02 14.41
N THR A 67 -25.40 2.64 15.69
CA THR A 67 -26.58 2.62 16.55
C THR A 67 -26.54 3.79 17.53
N GLU A 68 -27.44 4.76 17.33
CA GLU A 68 -27.59 5.90 18.24
C GLU A 68 -28.32 5.48 19.54
N LEU A 69 -27.79 5.96 20.66
CA LEU A 69 -28.40 5.86 21.99
C LEU A 69 -28.71 7.27 22.51
N GLU A 70 -29.42 7.35 23.65
CA GLU A 70 -29.82 8.63 24.24
C GLU A 70 -28.60 9.57 24.46
N PRO A 71 -28.58 10.76 23.82
CA PRO A 71 -27.48 11.71 23.95
C PRO A 71 -27.25 12.15 25.40
N ALA A 72 -26.00 12.40 25.75
CA ALA A 72 -25.60 12.86 27.08
C ALA A 72 -25.23 14.35 27.09
N ARG A 73 -25.52 15.01 28.21
CA ARG A 73 -24.99 16.34 28.54
C ARG A 73 -23.98 16.23 29.67
N LEU A 74 -22.71 16.50 29.36
CA LEU A 74 -21.58 16.21 30.23
C LEU A 74 -20.96 17.51 30.77
N SER A 75 -21.02 17.72 32.07
CA SER A 75 -20.24 18.77 32.76
C SER A 75 -18.83 18.32 33.11
N GLU A 76 -18.59 17.01 33.15
CA GLU A 76 -17.29 16.39 33.38
C GLU A 76 -17.01 15.41 32.24
N VAL A 77 -15.85 15.54 31.62
CA VAL A 77 -15.44 14.80 30.43
C VAL A 77 -14.08 14.20 30.69
N THR A 78 -14.00 12.87 30.73
CA THR A 78 -12.76 12.11 30.80
C THR A 78 -12.48 11.51 29.43
N ILE A 79 -11.42 11.96 28.76
CA ILE A 79 -10.99 11.44 27.46
C ILE A 79 -9.92 10.37 27.68
N GLU A 80 -10.16 9.18 27.14
CA GLU A 80 -9.27 8.01 27.18
C GLU A 80 -8.96 7.53 25.76
N GLU A 81 -7.79 6.94 25.52
CA GLU A 81 -7.51 6.21 24.27
C GLU A 81 -8.12 4.81 24.37
N ALA A 82 -8.89 4.39 23.36
CA ALA A 82 -9.49 3.05 23.32
C ALA A 82 -8.41 1.95 23.29
N ASN A 83 -7.31 2.21 22.59
CA ASN A 83 -6.10 1.39 22.59
C ASN A 83 -4.94 2.19 23.18
N PRO A 84 -4.64 2.06 24.48
CA PRO A 84 -3.70 2.94 25.17
C PRO A 84 -2.28 2.80 24.61
N THR A 85 -1.78 3.89 24.04
CA THR A 85 -0.39 4.01 23.60
C THR A 85 0.52 4.46 24.75
N LEU A 86 1.79 4.04 24.71
CA LEU A 86 2.77 4.39 25.75
C LEU A 86 2.94 5.92 25.81
N GLY A 87 2.52 6.54 26.90
CA GLY A 87 2.66 7.99 27.13
C GLY A 87 1.39 8.82 26.97
N PHE A 88 0.26 8.23 26.56
CA PHE A 88 -1.04 8.90 26.67
C PHE A 88 -1.52 8.91 28.12
N VAL A 89 -1.98 10.06 28.61
CA VAL A 89 -2.52 10.20 29.97
C VAL A 89 -4.00 10.55 29.89
N PRO A 90 -4.90 9.72 30.44
CA PRO A 90 -6.32 10.04 30.56
C PRO A 90 -6.52 11.42 31.17
N SER A 91 -7.39 12.21 30.54
CA SER A 91 -7.52 13.63 30.84
C SER A 91 -8.94 13.97 31.20
N THR A 92 -9.16 14.47 32.42
CA THR A 92 -10.48 14.84 32.92
C THR A 92 -10.64 16.35 32.98
N PHE A 93 -11.73 16.85 32.42
CA PHE A 93 -12.04 18.26 32.29
C PHE A 93 -13.43 18.58 32.81
N THR A 94 -13.59 19.75 33.43
CA THR A 94 -14.88 20.25 33.91
C THR A 94 -15.31 21.47 33.10
N TYR A 95 -16.55 21.49 32.65
CA TYR A 95 -17.15 22.54 31.85
C TYR A 95 -18.35 23.16 32.56
N GLU A 96 -18.40 24.50 32.63
CA GLU A 96 -19.54 25.24 33.20
C GLU A 96 -20.84 25.01 32.40
N LYS A 97 -20.71 24.97 31.07
CA LYS A 97 -21.80 24.60 30.17
C LYS A 97 -21.64 23.12 29.81
N PRO A 98 -22.63 22.26 30.13
CA PRO A 98 -22.56 20.86 29.77
C PRO A 98 -22.38 20.68 28.26
N LEU A 99 -21.40 19.88 27.86
CA LEU A 99 -21.15 19.55 26.47
C LEU A 99 -22.09 18.45 26.00
N THR A 100 -22.51 18.52 24.73
CA THR A 100 -23.30 17.45 24.11
C THR A 100 -22.36 16.32 23.68
N MET A 101 -22.77 15.09 23.95
CA MET A 101 -22.15 13.89 23.41
C MET A 101 -23.23 12.98 22.85
N LEU A 102 -23.11 12.61 21.57
CA LEU A 102 -23.89 11.52 21.01
C LEU A 102 -23.31 10.20 21.51
N ARG A 103 -24.14 9.38 22.15
CA ARG A 103 -23.74 8.02 22.52
C ARG A 103 -24.02 7.11 21.35
N VAL A 104 -22.98 6.47 20.84
CA VAL A 104 -23.08 5.64 19.64
C VAL A 104 -22.38 4.30 19.89
N MET A 105 -22.97 3.23 19.37
CA MET A 105 -22.23 2.01 19.06
C MET A 105 -21.88 2.06 17.58
N ALA A 106 -20.61 1.86 17.24
CA ALA A 106 -20.15 1.86 15.87
C ALA A 106 -19.42 0.54 15.59
N ASP A 107 -20.00 -0.30 14.73
CA ASP A 107 -19.33 -1.50 14.24
C ASP A 107 -18.67 -1.20 12.89
N GLY A 108 -17.46 -1.72 12.67
CA GLY A 108 -16.70 -1.50 11.44
C GLY A 108 -15.89 -0.20 11.36
N ALA A 109 -15.79 0.56 12.45
CA ALA A 109 -14.95 1.78 12.56
C ALA A 109 -13.90 1.66 13.68
N GLU A 110 -12.73 2.27 13.49
CA GLU A 110 -11.66 2.31 14.48
C GLU A 110 -11.96 3.38 15.53
N VAL A 111 -12.24 2.97 16.77
CA VAL A 111 -12.41 3.91 17.89
C VAL A 111 -11.03 4.35 18.38
N ILE A 112 -10.76 5.66 18.35
CA ILE A 112 -9.49 6.21 18.86
C ILE A 112 -9.63 6.64 20.31
N HIS A 113 -10.68 7.41 20.60
CA HIS A 113 -10.90 7.96 21.92
C HIS A 113 -12.29 7.60 22.41
N GLU A 114 -12.38 7.34 23.71
CA GLU A 114 -13.61 7.15 24.44
C GLU A 114 -13.81 8.27 25.47
N VAL A 115 -15.07 8.61 25.73
CA VAL A 115 -15.48 9.46 26.84
C VAL A 115 -16.50 8.74 27.67
N ASN A 116 -16.17 8.51 28.95
CA ASN A 116 -17.00 7.77 29.89
C ASN A 116 -17.44 6.38 29.34
N GLY A 117 -16.53 5.69 28.64
CA GLY A 117 -16.75 4.37 28.03
C GLY A 117 -17.58 4.38 26.75
N TRP A 118 -17.77 5.55 26.12
CA TRP A 118 -18.47 5.68 24.84
C TRP A 118 -17.54 6.25 23.76
N PRO A 119 -17.62 5.77 22.49
CA PRO A 119 -16.83 6.31 21.39
C PRO A 119 -17.01 7.83 21.25
N ALA A 120 -15.90 8.57 21.33
CA ALA A 120 -15.84 10.02 21.21
C ALA A 120 -15.28 10.48 19.85
N SER A 121 -14.33 9.70 19.30
CA SER A 121 -13.79 9.91 17.95
C SER A 121 -13.49 8.58 17.27
N LEU A 122 -13.90 8.45 16.01
CA LEU A 122 -13.77 7.24 15.22
C LEU A 122 -13.15 7.54 13.86
N TRP A 123 -12.33 6.64 13.36
CA TRP A 123 -11.82 6.66 11.98
C TRP A 123 -12.41 5.53 11.15
N LYS A 124 -12.63 5.84 9.87
CA LYS A 124 -12.95 4.86 8.85
C LYS A 124 -12.29 5.27 7.53
N ASP A 125 -11.50 4.39 6.96
CA ASP A 125 -11.03 4.56 5.59
C ASP A 125 -12.16 4.30 4.60
N LEU A 126 -12.19 5.11 3.54
CA LEU A 126 -13.16 5.01 2.45
C LEU A 126 -12.44 5.30 1.11
N GLY A 127 -12.30 4.27 0.27
CA GLY A 127 -11.48 4.29 -0.94
C GLY A 127 -10.02 4.63 -0.65
N ASN A 128 -9.51 5.69 -1.26
CA ASN A 128 -8.17 6.23 -1.00
C ASN A 128 -8.15 7.29 0.13
N GLY A 129 -9.31 7.65 0.67
CA GLY A 129 -9.47 8.69 1.67
C GLY A 129 -9.84 8.14 3.03
N SER A 130 -10.13 9.05 3.96
CA SER A 130 -10.50 8.68 5.33
C SER A 130 -11.51 9.65 5.92
N VAL A 131 -12.34 9.13 6.82
CA VAL A 131 -13.42 9.84 7.48
C VAL A 131 -13.21 9.78 8.98
N LEU A 132 -13.06 10.94 9.60
CA LEU A 132 -13.07 11.15 11.04
C LEU A 132 -14.47 11.54 11.48
N VAL A 133 -15.06 10.79 12.40
CA VAL A 133 -16.34 11.13 13.03
C VAL A 133 -16.09 11.47 14.50
N THR A 134 -16.47 12.66 14.93
CA THR A 134 -16.44 13.05 16.35
C THR A 134 -17.85 13.21 16.90
N THR A 135 -18.15 12.53 18.01
CA THR A 135 -19.50 12.50 18.64
C THR A 135 -19.61 13.44 19.84
N LEU A 136 -18.47 13.93 20.33
CA LEU A 136 -18.36 14.90 21.41
C LEU A 136 -18.19 16.30 20.85
N ALA A 137 -18.85 17.27 21.48
CA ALA A 137 -18.81 18.68 21.09
C ALA A 137 -17.39 19.23 20.84
N SER A 138 -17.25 20.02 19.78
CA SER A 138 -15.99 20.65 19.31
C SER A 138 -15.16 21.32 20.41
N GLU A 139 -15.83 21.85 21.44
CA GLU A 139 -15.27 22.55 22.58
C GLU A 139 -14.37 21.64 23.43
N ALA A 140 -14.69 20.34 23.50
CA ALA A 140 -13.87 19.36 24.21
C ALA A 140 -12.48 19.17 23.59
N TRP A 141 -12.39 19.36 22.26
CA TRP A 141 -11.15 19.16 21.50
C TRP A 141 -10.30 20.43 21.41
N SER A 142 -10.96 21.60 21.38
CA SER A 142 -10.33 22.87 21.02
C SER A 142 -10.15 23.86 22.18
N THR A 143 -10.91 23.74 23.26
CA THR A 143 -10.91 24.73 24.35
C THR A 143 -9.95 24.33 25.45
N ILE A 144 -9.14 25.29 25.94
CA ILE A 144 -8.34 25.13 27.15
C ILE A 144 -9.31 25.25 28.36
N PRO A 145 -9.55 24.19 29.13
CA PRO A 145 -10.42 24.26 30.30
C PRO A 145 -9.78 25.13 31.39
N GLN A 146 -10.60 25.82 32.18
CA GLN A 146 -10.13 26.83 33.15
C GLN A 146 -9.34 26.26 34.35
N ASN A 147 -9.29 24.95 34.53
CA ASN A 147 -8.53 24.33 35.61
C ASN A 147 -7.23 23.70 35.08
N ASP A 148 -6.12 24.44 35.16
CA ASP A 148 -5.04 23.96 36.02
C ASP A 148 -4.03 25.06 36.39
N TYR A 149 -3.95 25.32 37.69
CA TYR A 149 -3.00 26.21 38.36
C TYR A 149 -1.61 25.56 38.46
N MET A 150 -1.07 24.95 37.41
CA MET A 150 0.36 24.57 37.33
C MET A 150 0.78 24.27 35.88
N GLY A 151 1.08 25.30 35.08
CA GLY A 151 2.11 25.27 34.03
C GLY A 151 2.09 24.20 32.91
N LEU A 152 1.13 23.29 32.85
CA LEU A 152 1.01 22.23 31.83
C LEU A 152 -0.18 22.54 30.91
N GLN A 153 0.00 23.55 30.05
CA GLN A 153 -0.97 23.98 29.03
C GLN A 153 -1.21 22.94 27.90
N VAL A 154 -0.90 21.66 28.09
CA VAL A 154 -0.62 20.70 26.99
C VAL A 154 -1.69 19.61 26.83
N ILE A 155 -2.68 19.51 27.72
CA ILE A 155 -3.40 18.24 27.92
C ILE A 155 -4.57 17.99 26.91
N PRO A 156 -5.53 18.91 26.67
CA PRO A 156 -6.54 18.72 25.61
C PRO A 156 -5.91 18.62 24.21
N GLN A 157 -4.72 19.22 24.05
CA GLN A 157 -3.99 19.21 22.80
C GLN A 157 -3.46 17.82 22.44
N GLN A 158 -3.29 16.88 23.37
CA GLN A 158 -2.79 15.54 23.03
C GLN A 158 -3.81 14.74 22.22
N ALA A 159 -5.06 14.67 22.66
CA ALA A 159 -6.13 13.98 21.95
C ALA A 159 -6.42 14.62 20.58
N LEU A 160 -6.52 15.96 20.52
CA LEU A 160 -6.68 16.66 19.24
C LEU A 160 -5.44 16.50 18.35
N ARG A 161 -4.23 16.52 18.90
CA ARG A 161 -3.00 16.27 18.14
C ARG A 161 -2.97 14.87 17.58
N ARG A 162 -3.42 13.84 18.33
CA ARG A 162 -3.56 12.48 17.81
C ARG A 162 -4.45 12.43 16.58
N LEU A 163 -5.61 13.09 16.62
CA LEU A 163 -6.51 13.19 15.47
C LEU A 163 -5.86 14.00 14.32
N GLY A 164 -5.17 15.09 14.67
CA GLY A 164 -4.46 15.96 13.75
C GLY A 164 -3.27 15.28 13.05
N ASP A 165 -2.56 14.39 13.73
CA ASP A 165 -1.43 13.64 13.19
C ASP A 165 -1.90 12.80 12.01
N ARG A 166 -3.04 12.08 12.15
CA ARG A 166 -3.65 11.34 11.04
C ARG A 166 -4.28 12.25 10.01
N MET A 167 -5.00 13.32 10.37
CA MET A 167 -5.61 14.25 9.40
C MET A 167 -4.57 14.97 8.52
N ASN A 168 -3.41 15.35 9.07
CA ASN A 168 -2.39 16.15 8.39
C ASN A 168 -1.35 15.35 7.61
N LEU A 169 -1.45 14.02 7.57
CA LEU A 169 -0.64 13.25 6.64
C LEU A 169 -0.95 13.71 5.19
N PRO A 170 0.04 13.67 4.29
CA PRO A 170 -0.20 13.95 2.87
C PRO A 170 -1.38 13.11 2.36
N SER A 171 -2.31 13.74 1.66
CA SER A 171 -3.42 13.02 1.06
C SER A 171 -2.86 12.07 -0.01
N ALA A 172 -3.48 10.90 -0.19
CA ALA A 172 -3.05 9.94 -1.22
C ALA A 172 -3.31 10.46 -2.66
N ARG A 173 -3.76 11.71 -2.81
CA ARG A 173 -3.94 12.42 -4.08
C ARG A 173 -2.63 12.83 -4.77
N LEU A 174 -1.49 12.51 -4.16
CA LEU A 174 -0.13 12.78 -4.66
C LEU A 174 0.08 12.35 -6.15
N PHE A 175 -0.69 11.38 -6.66
CA PHE A 175 -0.64 10.95 -8.07
C PHE A 175 -1.32 11.91 -9.07
N THR A 176 -2.21 12.79 -8.62
CA THR A 176 -3.02 13.68 -9.48
C THR A 176 -2.64 15.15 -9.38
N ALA A 177 -1.66 15.51 -8.56
CA ALA A 177 -1.15 16.88 -8.47
C ALA A 177 -0.27 17.23 -9.69
N SER A 178 -0.85 17.19 -10.88
CA SER A 178 -0.38 18.03 -11.99
C SER A 178 -0.74 19.46 -11.64
N ASP A 179 0.15 20.16 -10.93
CA ASP A 179 0.42 21.61 -11.05
C ASP A 179 1.07 22.16 -9.76
N VAL A 180 2.40 22.24 -9.76
CA VAL A 180 3.05 23.48 -9.32
C VAL A 180 3.82 23.96 -10.54
N ALA A 181 3.42 25.11 -11.06
CA ALA A 181 4.13 25.80 -12.12
C ALA A 181 5.64 25.74 -11.86
N GLN A 182 6.41 25.23 -12.83
CA GLN A 182 7.86 25.41 -12.84
C GLN A 182 8.15 26.92 -12.80
N PRO A 183 8.83 27.47 -11.79
CA PRO A 183 9.73 28.56 -12.07
C PRO A 183 10.88 27.96 -12.89
N ASP A 184 11.31 28.67 -13.94
CA ASP A 184 12.51 28.32 -14.69
C ASP A 184 13.66 27.96 -13.74
N GLU A 185 14.48 26.98 -14.13
CA GLU A 185 15.74 26.59 -13.47
C GLU A 185 16.69 27.80 -13.40
N ASP A 186 16.53 28.66 -12.40
CA ASP A 186 17.60 29.48 -11.86
C ASP A 186 18.08 28.81 -10.57
N ASP A 187 19.31 28.28 -10.62
CA ASP A 187 20.03 27.66 -9.51
C ASP A 187 20.04 28.60 -8.30
N PRO A 188 19.34 28.30 -7.18
CA PRO A 188 19.33 29.21 -6.04
C PRO A 188 20.72 29.22 -5.42
N THR A 189 21.35 30.40 -5.38
CA THR A 189 22.59 30.62 -4.63
C THR A 189 22.38 30.24 -3.16
N GLU A 190 23.41 29.65 -2.54
CA GLU A 190 23.43 29.04 -1.19
C GLU A 190 22.85 29.87 -0.03
N ASP A 191 22.52 31.15 -0.23
CA ASP A 191 22.04 32.07 0.80
C ASP A 191 20.50 32.22 0.89
N GLU A 192 19.71 31.57 0.02
CA GLU A 192 18.22 31.59 0.07
C GLU A 192 17.60 30.30 0.64
N LEU A 193 18.25 29.68 1.62
CA LEU A 193 17.69 28.58 2.43
C LEU A 193 16.78 29.11 3.55
N GLU A 194 15.79 29.93 3.21
CA GLU A 194 14.57 30.04 4.02
C GLU A 194 13.59 29.01 3.46
N ILE A 195 13.37 27.95 4.23
CA ILE A 195 12.72 26.69 3.84
C ILE A 195 11.34 26.94 3.24
N ASP A 196 11.28 27.10 1.92
CA ASP A 196 10.03 27.09 1.18
C ASP A 196 9.60 25.63 0.99
N ARG A 197 8.57 25.23 1.74
CA ARG A 197 8.00 23.87 1.70
C ARG A 197 7.55 23.49 0.30
N SER A 198 7.27 24.45 -0.58
CA SER A 198 6.86 24.18 -1.97
C SER A 198 7.97 23.52 -2.80
N ILE A 199 9.24 23.85 -2.55
CA ILE A 199 10.40 23.31 -3.27
C ILE A 199 10.70 21.86 -2.85
N LEU A 200 10.54 21.55 -1.56
CA LEU A 200 10.69 20.19 -1.05
C LEU A 200 9.60 19.27 -1.61
N VAL A 201 8.39 19.79 -1.74
CA VAL A 201 7.22 19.08 -2.27
C VAL A 201 7.36 18.81 -3.78
N SER A 202 7.80 19.79 -4.58
CA SER A 202 8.03 19.59 -6.02
C SER A 202 9.18 18.62 -6.34
N GLN A 203 10.29 18.66 -5.59
CA GLN A 203 11.40 17.73 -5.77
C GLN A 203 11.05 16.30 -5.34
N SER A 204 10.18 16.11 -4.33
CA SER A 204 9.64 14.79 -4.00
C SER A 204 8.74 14.24 -5.11
N TYR A 205 7.89 15.07 -5.73
CA TYR A 205 6.99 14.63 -6.80
C TYR A 205 7.72 14.10 -8.06
N ASP A 206 8.76 14.79 -8.53
CA ASP A 206 9.56 14.37 -9.69
C ASP A 206 10.42 13.12 -9.42
N ARG A 207 10.63 12.79 -8.14
CA ARG A 207 11.30 11.55 -7.74
C ARG A 207 10.30 10.41 -7.56
N GLU A 208 9.10 10.72 -7.06
CA GLU A 208 8.03 9.77 -6.79
C GLU A 208 7.39 9.20 -8.08
N ASN A 209 7.26 10.00 -9.14
CA ASN A 209 6.64 9.54 -10.40
C ASN A 209 7.60 8.91 -11.43
N ARG A 210 8.91 8.88 -11.17
CA ARG A 210 9.94 8.41 -12.13
C ARG A 210 9.73 6.97 -12.61
N PRO A 211 9.47 5.99 -11.73
CA PRO A 211 9.23 4.61 -12.16
C PRO A 211 7.97 4.45 -13.01
N PHE A 212 6.90 5.19 -12.71
CA PHE A 212 5.68 5.21 -13.51
C PHE A 212 5.92 5.81 -14.90
N ASP A 213 6.70 6.89 -14.98
CA ASP A 213 7.11 7.51 -16.24
C ASP A 213 7.93 6.57 -17.12
N GLU A 214 8.92 5.89 -16.53
CA GLU A 214 9.74 4.92 -17.24
C GLU A 214 8.90 3.73 -17.71
N TYR A 215 7.99 3.24 -16.87
CA TYR A 215 7.06 2.17 -17.22
C TYR A 215 6.24 2.49 -18.46
N ILE A 216 5.61 3.66 -18.48
CA ILE A 216 4.80 4.12 -19.62
C ILE A 216 5.66 4.30 -20.87
N ARG A 217 6.85 4.92 -20.75
CA ARG A 217 7.76 5.12 -21.89
C ARG A 217 8.23 3.81 -22.50
N GLN A 218 8.44 2.77 -21.70
CA GLN A 218 8.83 1.45 -22.20
C GLN A 218 7.70 0.75 -22.98
N ARG A 219 6.45 1.12 -22.73
CA ARG A 219 5.27 0.50 -23.32
C ARG A 219 4.81 1.16 -24.62
N ILE A 220 5.16 2.43 -24.80
CA ILE A 220 4.80 3.23 -25.96
C ILE A 220 5.86 3.10 -27.06
N GLY A 221 5.43 2.79 -28.28
CA GLY A 221 6.28 2.83 -29.48
C GLY A 221 7.13 1.59 -29.75
N TYR A 222 6.91 0.47 -29.04
CA TYR A 222 7.54 -0.82 -29.34
C TYR A 222 6.52 -1.96 -29.39
N SER A 223 6.06 -2.29 -30.60
CA SER A 223 5.54 -3.63 -30.88
C SER A 223 6.72 -4.58 -31.06
N ILE A 224 7.00 -5.42 -30.06
CA ILE A 224 8.00 -6.48 -30.20
C ILE A 224 7.36 -7.59 -31.02
N VAL A 225 7.95 -7.89 -32.19
CA VAL A 225 7.58 -9.03 -33.02
C VAL A 225 7.57 -10.30 -32.15
N THR A 226 6.46 -11.03 -32.14
CA THR A 226 6.25 -12.15 -31.20
C THR A 226 7.42 -13.14 -31.23
N ARG A 227 7.79 -13.70 -30.07
CA ARG A 227 8.88 -14.69 -29.95
C ARG A 227 8.66 -15.87 -30.93
N GLY A 228 7.41 -16.27 -31.13
CA GLY A 228 7.02 -17.31 -32.10
C GLY A 228 7.32 -16.96 -33.55
N HIS A 229 7.14 -15.71 -33.96
CA HIS A 229 7.49 -15.27 -35.31
C HIS A 229 9.00 -15.27 -35.53
N ILE A 230 9.79 -14.78 -34.56
CA ILE A 230 11.26 -14.84 -34.63
C ILE A 230 11.75 -16.29 -34.72
N MET A 231 11.18 -17.19 -33.90
CA MET A 231 11.50 -18.62 -33.93
C MET A 231 11.10 -19.28 -35.25
N ALA A 232 9.97 -18.90 -35.85
CA ALA A 232 9.56 -19.40 -37.15
C ALA A 232 10.50 -18.94 -38.27
N VAL A 233 10.94 -17.68 -38.24
CA VAL A 233 11.87 -17.11 -39.21
C VAL A 233 13.25 -17.77 -39.09
N LEU A 234 13.78 -17.91 -37.87
CA LEU A 234 15.07 -18.56 -37.61
C LEU A 234 15.00 -20.06 -37.93
N GLY A 235 13.93 -20.73 -37.55
CA GLY A 235 13.67 -22.13 -37.89
C GLY A 235 13.59 -22.34 -39.40
N GLY A 236 12.91 -21.43 -40.12
CA GLY A 236 12.86 -21.39 -41.58
C GLY A 236 14.23 -21.22 -42.22
N PHE A 237 15.07 -20.32 -41.69
CA PHE A 237 16.46 -20.15 -42.12
C PHE A 237 17.27 -21.43 -41.94
N CYS A 238 17.24 -22.03 -40.75
CA CYS A 238 17.96 -23.28 -40.45
C CYS A 238 17.50 -24.42 -41.37
N LEU A 239 16.19 -24.54 -41.60
CA LEU A 239 15.62 -25.56 -42.49
C LEU A 239 16.04 -25.34 -43.94
N LEU A 240 16.02 -24.09 -44.42
CA LEU A 240 16.45 -23.74 -45.77
C LEU A 240 17.94 -24.05 -46.00
N VAL A 241 18.80 -23.70 -45.04
CA VAL A 241 20.24 -24.01 -45.11
C VAL A 241 20.46 -25.53 -45.06
N LEU A 242 19.77 -26.26 -44.19
CA LEU A 242 19.90 -27.71 -44.04
C LEU A 242 19.44 -28.45 -45.30
N VAL A 243 18.22 -28.16 -45.79
CA VAL A 243 17.67 -28.77 -47.00
C VAL A 243 18.48 -28.37 -48.23
N GLY A 244 18.85 -27.09 -48.35
CA GLY A 244 19.70 -26.58 -49.42
C GLY A 244 21.06 -27.26 -49.46
N SER A 245 21.70 -27.45 -48.30
CA SER A 245 22.98 -28.15 -48.18
C SER A 245 22.86 -29.62 -48.59
N ILE A 246 21.83 -30.34 -48.13
CA ILE A 246 21.60 -31.74 -48.51
C ILE A 246 21.37 -31.89 -50.02
N VAL A 247 20.57 -31.01 -50.63
CA VAL A 247 20.29 -31.05 -52.08
C VAL A 247 21.54 -30.73 -52.90
N LEU A 248 22.33 -29.74 -52.49
CA LEU A 248 23.57 -29.35 -53.19
C LEU A 248 24.67 -30.41 -53.07
N LEU A 249 24.77 -31.06 -51.90
CA LEU A 249 25.65 -32.22 -51.69
C LEU A 249 25.24 -33.39 -52.59
N LYS A 250 23.94 -33.72 -52.67
CA LYS A 250 23.42 -34.77 -53.56
C LYS A 250 23.64 -34.48 -55.04
N ARG A 251 23.72 -33.20 -55.44
CA ARG A 251 24.00 -32.77 -56.82
C ARG A 251 25.49 -32.59 -57.12
N GLY A 252 26.38 -32.91 -56.19
CA GLY A 252 27.83 -32.84 -56.40
C GLY A 252 28.40 -31.42 -56.55
N ARG A 253 27.64 -30.39 -56.13
CA ARG A 253 28.04 -28.98 -56.21
C ARG A 253 28.24 -28.37 -54.83
N GLY A 254 29.11 -28.99 -54.04
CA GLY A 254 29.43 -28.54 -52.67
C GLY A 254 30.04 -27.12 -52.62
N GLU A 255 30.65 -26.67 -53.72
CA GLU A 255 31.24 -25.33 -53.83
C GLU A 255 30.21 -24.20 -53.69
N LEU A 256 28.96 -24.45 -54.09
CA LEU A 256 27.88 -23.44 -54.00
C LEU A 256 27.37 -23.24 -52.57
N ILE A 257 27.70 -24.15 -51.63
CA ILE A 257 27.29 -24.04 -50.22
C ILE A 257 27.94 -22.82 -49.57
N LEU A 258 29.18 -22.50 -49.95
CA LEU A 258 29.93 -21.32 -49.49
C LEU A 258 29.23 -19.99 -49.83
N ILE A 259 28.42 -19.96 -50.88
CA ILE A 259 27.69 -18.76 -51.33
C ILE A 259 26.22 -18.80 -50.87
N ALA A 260 25.59 -19.98 -50.88
CA ALA A 260 24.18 -20.14 -50.55
C ALA A 260 23.87 -19.79 -49.08
N GLY A 261 24.75 -20.15 -48.14
CA GLY A 261 24.59 -19.81 -46.72
C GLY A 261 24.56 -18.29 -46.47
N PRO A 262 25.60 -17.54 -46.88
CA PRO A 262 25.62 -16.08 -46.77
C PRO A 262 24.47 -15.40 -47.50
N ALA A 263 24.08 -15.89 -48.70
CA ALA A 263 22.96 -15.32 -49.45
C ALA A 263 21.62 -15.48 -48.69
N ALA A 264 21.37 -16.66 -48.10
CA ALA A 264 20.22 -16.88 -47.23
C ALA A 264 20.26 -15.98 -45.99
N ALA A 265 21.43 -15.83 -45.37
CA ALA A 265 21.58 -14.96 -44.19
C ALA A 265 21.25 -13.50 -44.52
N VAL A 266 21.73 -12.97 -45.65
CA VAL A 266 21.40 -11.61 -46.11
C VAL A 266 19.91 -11.46 -46.40
N PHE A 267 19.27 -12.46 -47.01
CA PHE A 267 17.83 -12.43 -47.28
C PHE A 267 17.01 -12.36 -45.98
N PHE A 268 17.27 -13.25 -45.02
CA PHE A 268 16.54 -13.27 -43.75
C PHE A 268 16.85 -12.05 -42.86
N ALA A 269 18.09 -11.56 -42.89
CA ALA A 269 18.45 -10.31 -42.22
C ALA A 269 17.70 -9.11 -42.83
N GLY A 270 17.64 -9.05 -44.18
CA GLY A 270 16.86 -8.03 -44.90
C GLY A 270 15.37 -8.09 -44.59
N TYR A 271 14.80 -9.30 -44.53
CA TYR A 271 13.42 -9.52 -44.12
C TYR A 271 13.16 -9.03 -42.68
N LEU A 272 13.98 -9.42 -41.70
CA LEU A 272 13.84 -8.96 -40.32
C LEU A 272 14.02 -7.44 -40.18
N THR A 273 14.91 -6.84 -40.99
CA THR A 273 15.10 -5.38 -41.01
C THR A 273 13.86 -4.69 -41.57
N MET A 274 13.27 -5.23 -42.63
CA MET A 274 12.04 -4.72 -43.23
C MET A 274 10.85 -4.86 -42.28
N VAL A 275 10.68 -6.03 -41.65
CA VAL A 275 9.64 -6.27 -40.65
C VAL A 275 9.83 -5.35 -39.44
N GLY A 276 11.06 -5.21 -38.94
CA GLY A 276 11.37 -4.31 -37.83
C GLY A 276 11.09 -2.83 -38.15
N ASN A 277 11.43 -2.39 -39.36
CA ASN A 277 11.14 -1.01 -39.80
C ASN A 277 9.64 -0.77 -40.04
N SER A 278 8.93 -1.77 -40.57
CA SER A 278 7.47 -1.72 -40.69
C SER A 278 6.82 -1.68 -39.31
N SER A 279 7.23 -2.53 -38.37
CA SER A 279 6.70 -2.57 -37.00
C SER A 279 6.87 -1.23 -36.28
N ARG A 280 8.02 -0.54 -36.47
CA ARG A 280 8.26 0.79 -35.92
C ARG A 280 7.34 1.87 -36.49
N ASN A 281 6.99 1.77 -37.77
CA ASN A 281 6.15 2.74 -38.48
C ASN A 281 4.64 2.43 -38.42
N THR A 282 4.25 1.29 -37.85
CA THR A 282 2.83 0.87 -37.74
C THR A 282 2.27 1.11 -36.34
N SER A 283 3.05 1.66 -35.40
CA SER A 283 2.53 2.09 -34.11
C SER A 283 1.55 3.23 -34.37
N GLY A 284 0.25 2.92 -34.47
CA GLY A 284 -0.82 3.91 -34.52
C GLY A 284 -0.84 4.76 -33.25
N ASN A 285 -1.80 5.67 -33.14
CA ASN A 285 -2.01 6.40 -31.89
C ASN A 285 -2.26 5.38 -30.77
N MET A 286 -1.50 5.51 -29.69
CA MET A 286 -1.41 4.49 -28.63
C MET A 286 -1.68 5.14 -27.28
N GLN A 287 -2.42 4.43 -26.45
CA GLN A 287 -2.65 4.82 -25.07
C GLN A 287 -2.04 3.77 -24.13
N ALA A 288 -1.18 4.22 -23.24
CA ALA A 288 -0.69 3.40 -22.15
C ALA A 288 -1.20 3.93 -20.82
N SER A 289 -1.54 3.03 -19.90
CA SER A 289 -1.93 3.41 -18.55
C SER A 289 -1.29 2.53 -17.48
N ILE A 290 -1.05 3.13 -16.33
CA ILE A 290 -0.71 2.42 -15.10
C ILE A 290 -1.71 2.88 -14.06
N GLN A 291 -2.46 1.92 -13.52
CA GLN A 291 -3.55 2.17 -12.59
C GLN A 291 -3.19 1.65 -11.20
N TRP A 292 -3.64 2.38 -10.20
CA TRP A 292 -3.72 1.95 -8.81
C TRP A 292 -5.21 1.90 -8.46
N VAL A 293 -5.68 0.69 -8.15
CA VAL A 293 -7.09 0.41 -7.89
C VAL A 293 -7.23 0.02 -6.43
N THR A 294 -7.94 0.83 -5.65
CA THR A 294 -8.23 0.54 -4.24
C THR A 294 -9.66 0.05 -4.12
N LEU A 295 -9.82 -1.12 -3.52
CA LEU A 295 -11.09 -1.80 -3.31
C LEU A 295 -11.48 -1.77 -1.84
N GLU A 296 -12.77 -1.92 -1.59
CA GLU A 296 -13.34 -2.20 -0.28
C GLU A 296 -13.95 -3.59 -0.27
N ASN A 297 -13.90 -4.24 0.89
CA ASN A 297 -14.44 -5.57 1.04
C ASN A 297 -15.97 -5.54 1.05
N ASN A 298 -16.60 -6.41 0.26
CA ASN A 298 -18.06 -6.43 0.01
C ASN A 298 -18.60 -5.13 -0.60
N SER A 299 -17.76 -4.40 -1.36
CA SER A 299 -18.18 -3.22 -2.11
C SER A 299 -18.20 -3.55 -3.60
N ASN A 300 -19.09 -2.90 -4.36
CA ASN A 300 -19.09 -2.95 -5.81
C ASN A 300 -18.40 -1.73 -6.43
N THR A 301 -17.76 -0.86 -5.64
CA THR A 301 -17.13 0.36 -6.15
C THR A 301 -15.64 0.34 -5.86
N ALA A 302 -14.85 0.77 -6.85
CA ALA A 302 -13.41 0.90 -6.78
C ALA A 302 -12.97 2.35 -6.97
N ALA A 303 -12.03 2.78 -6.14
CA ALA A 303 -11.33 4.04 -6.36
C ALA A 303 -10.11 3.80 -7.26
N VAL A 304 -10.06 4.47 -8.40
CA VAL A 304 -9.03 4.28 -9.43
C VAL A 304 -8.25 5.58 -9.60
N ARG A 305 -6.93 5.50 -9.46
CA ARG A 305 -6.02 6.59 -9.80
C ARG A 305 -4.93 6.06 -10.71
N GLY A 306 -4.34 6.91 -11.53
CA GLY A 306 -3.30 6.43 -12.40
C GLY A 306 -2.67 7.51 -13.25
N LEU A 307 -1.71 7.06 -14.03
CA LEU A 307 -1.07 7.85 -15.06
C LEU A 307 -1.38 7.19 -16.40
N ALA A 308 -2.16 7.89 -17.22
CA ALA A 308 -2.28 7.57 -18.62
C ALA A 308 -1.22 8.33 -19.41
N ALA A 309 -0.90 7.84 -20.60
CA ALA A 309 -0.24 8.64 -21.59
C ALA A 309 -0.72 8.27 -22.98
N VAL A 310 -0.97 9.30 -23.77
CA VAL A 310 -1.37 9.20 -25.16
C VAL A 310 -0.17 9.58 -26.02
N PHE A 311 0.15 8.70 -26.97
CA PHE A 311 1.16 8.94 -27.97
C PHE A 311 0.49 9.14 -29.32
N ASN A 312 0.62 10.35 -29.86
CA ASN A 312 0.10 10.70 -31.17
C ASN A 312 1.23 10.81 -32.18
N THR A 313 1.09 10.13 -33.31
CA THR A 313 2.07 10.23 -34.42
C THR A 313 1.94 11.53 -35.22
N GLY A 314 0.77 12.17 -35.14
CA GLY A 314 0.45 13.44 -35.80
C GLY A 314 -0.38 14.35 -34.91
N LYS A 315 -0.80 15.50 -35.45
CA LYS A 315 -1.80 16.34 -34.77
C LYS A 315 -3.13 15.60 -34.79
N THR A 316 -3.73 15.45 -33.62
CA THR A 316 -5.04 14.78 -33.49
C THR A 316 -6.06 15.82 -33.06
N THR A 317 -7.09 16.00 -33.89
CA THR A 317 -8.22 16.87 -33.62
C THR A 317 -9.39 16.01 -33.16
N GLY A 318 -9.78 16.14 -31.89
CA GLY A 318 -10.90 15.39 -31.36
C GLY A 318 -11.24 15.77 -29.92
N GLN A 319 -12.43 15.36 -29.49
CA GLN A 319 -12.93 15.64 -28.15
C GLN A 319 -12.43 14.53 -27.21
N ILE A 320 -11.71 14.91 -26.17
CA ILE A 320 -11.53 14.05 -25.00
C ILE A 320 -12.78 14.23 -24.14
N ARG A 321 -13.40 13.12 -23.74
CA ARG A 321 -14.58 13.15 -22.87
C ARG A 321 -14.48 12.07 -21.81
N SER A 322 -15.20 12.27 -20.71
CA SER A 322 -15.49 11.23 -19.74
C SER A 322 -16.98 10.94 -19.70
N ILE A 323 -17.33 9.68 -19.45
CA ILE A 323 -18.70 9.22 -19.24
C ILE A 323 -18.98 8.68 -17.82
N ASN A 324 -17.93 8.45 -17.02
CA ASN A 324 -18.02 7.89 -15.68
C ASN A 324 -17.33 8.78 -14.63
N GLY A 325 -17.39 10.10 -14.81
CA GLY A 325 -16.79 11.05 -13.88
C GLY A 325 -15.26 11.08 -13.95
N GLY A 326 -14.65 11.42 -12.83
CA GLY A 326 -13.23 11.80 -12.79
C GLY A 326 -12.95 13.10 -13.53
N LEU A 327 -11.80 13.71 -13.30
CA LEU A 327 -11.36 14.88 -14.05
C LEU A 327 -10.01 14.59 -14.69
N TYR A 328 -9.85 15.02 -15.93
CA TYR A 328 -8.62 14.89 -16.67
C TYR A 328 -8.11 16.29 -17.05
N TRP A 329 -6.91 16.61 -16.59
CA TRP A 329 -6.21 17.84 -16.91
C TRP A 329 -5.10 17.59 -17.93
N PRO A 330 -5.18 18.14 -19.15
CA PRO A 330 -4.10 18.02 -20.12
C PRO A 330 -2.90 18.88 -19.72
N GLN A 331 -1.68 18.37 -19.94
CA GLN A 331 -0.48 19.19 -19.83
C GLN A 331 -0.51 20.34 -20.84
N LEU A 332 -0.49 21.58 -20.33
CA LEU A 332 -0.67 22.80 -21.14
C LEU A 332 0.51 23.14 -22.06
N GLN A 333 1.69 22.53 -21.84
CA GLN A 333 2.89 22.81 -22.62
C GLN A 333 2.63 22.61 -24.12
N GLY A 334 2.87 23.62 -24.98
CA GLY A 334 2.59 23.50 -26.43
C GLY A 334 1.11 23.53 -26.84
N LEU A 335 0.19 23.82 -25.89
CA LEU A 335 -1.19 24.25 -26.16
C LEU A 335 -1.35 25.78 -26.03
N GLU A 336 -0.23 26.50 -25.95
CA GLU A 336 -0.19 27.95 -25.82
C GLU A 336 -0.98 28.65 -26.94
N GLY A 337 -1.86 29.57 -26.56
CA GLY A 337 -2.71 30.32 -27.49
C GLY A 337 -3.99 29.60 -27.94
N GLN A 338 -4.27 28.39 -27.44
CA GLN A 338 -5.58 27.75 -27.63
C GLN A 338 -6.58 28.20 -26.56
N ASP A 339 -7.83 28.48 -26.96
CA ASP A 339 -8.94 28.74 -26.05
C ASP A 339 -9.57 27.41 -25.63
N LEU A 340 -8.98 26.79 -24.60
CA LEU A 340 -9.41 25.50 -24.06
C LEU A 340 -10.63 25.69 -23.16
N ARG A 341 -11.67 24.89 -23.40
CA ARG A 341 -12.88 24.91 -22.58
C ARG A 341 -13.33 23.51 -22.22
N ILE A 342 -13.61 23.27 -20.96
CA ILE A 342 -14.32 22.06 -20.52
C ILE A 342 -15.82 22.35 -20.42
N LEU A 343 -16.63 21.42 -20.92
CA LEU A 343 -18.09 21.46 -20.78
C LEU A 343 -18.55 20.25 -19.97
N PHE A 344 -19.16 20.52 -18.82
CA PHE A 344 -19.87 19.52 -18.01
C PHE A 344 -21.33 19.47 -18.48
N SER A 345 -21.79 18.30 -18.93
CA SER A 345 -23.22 18.06 -19.17
C SER A 345 -23.94 17.60 -17.91
N ASP A 346 -23.23 16.90 -17.03
CA ASP A 346 -23.64 16.54 -15.67
C ASP A 346 -22.37 16.30 -14.80
N LEU A 347 -22.52 15.70 -13.62
CA LEU A 347 -21.41 15.43 -12.68
C LEU A 347 -20.41 14.39 -13.21
N GLN A 348 -20.85 13.47 -14.08
CA GLN A 348 -20.04 12.36 -14.57
C GLN A 348 -19.58 12.57 -16.02
N ASN A 349 -20.31 13.37 -16.79
CA ASN A 349 -20.08 13.59 -18.20
C ASN A 349 -19.49 14.98 -18.43
N TRP A 350 -18.26 14.99 -18.92
CA TRP A 350 -17.61 16.21 -19.38
C TRP A 350 -16.86 15.97 -20.69
N GLN A 351 -16.62 17.05 -21.42
CA GLN A 351 -15.84 17.03 -22.66
C GLN A 351 -14.97 18.28 -22.81
N TRP A 352 -13.75 18.09 -23.32
CA TRP A 352 -12.89 19.18 -23.77
C TRP A 352 -13.34 19.68 -25.16
N GLN A 353 -13.50 20.98 -25.28
CA GLN A 353 -13.70 21.71 -26.54
C GLN A 353 -12.42 22.44 -26.93
N ASN A 354 -12.20 22.53 -28.24
CA ASN A 354 -11.05 23.19 -28.87
C ASN A 354 -9.68 22.61 -28.46
N LEU A 355 -9.64 21.39 -27.95
CA LEU A 355 -8.40 20.71 -27.61
C LEU A 355 -7.80 20.08 -28.86
N GLU A 356 -6.67 20.62 -29.32
CA GLU A 356 -5.86 20.00 -30.38
C GLU A 356 -4.59 19.39 -29.77
N LEU A 357 -4.51 18.06 -29.76
CA LEU A 357 -3.34 17.37 -29.23
C LEU A 357 -2.22 17.38 -30.28
N PRO A 358 -1.04 17.95 -29.98
CA PRO A 358 0.11 17.89 -30.87
C PRO A 358 0.69 16.46 -30.92
N ALA A 359 1.56 16.22 -31.91
CA ALA A 359 2.30 14.96 -32.00
C ALA A 359 3.26 14.80 -30.80
N GLY A 360 3.47 13.54 -30.39
CA GLY A 360 4.36 13.18 -29.29
C GLY A 360 3.64 12.49 -28.14
N LEU A 361 4.41 12.25 -27.07
CA LEU A 361 3.93 11.65 -25.83
C LEU A 361 3.34 12.73 -24.92
N ARG A 362 2.13 12.51 -24.43
CA ARG A 362 1.48 13.37 -23.44
C ARG A 362 1.04 12.53 -22.27
N LYS A 363 1.45 12.93 -21.07
CA LYS A 363 1.07 12.25 -19.82
C LYS A 363 -0.14 12.92 -19.19
N LEU A 364 -0.94 12.09 -18.57
CA LEU A 364 -2.34 12.32 -18.32
C LEU A 364 -2.69 11.69 -16.96
N PRO A 365 -2.38 12.36 -15.83
CA PRO A 365 -2.80 11.85 -14.53
C PRO A 365 -4.33 11.91 -14.42
N PHE A 366 -4.91 10.95 -13.72
CA PHE A 366 -6.35 10.90 -13.51
C PHE A 366 -6.71 10.23 -12.18
N ALA A 367 -7.90 10.57 -11.68
CA ALA A 367 -8.58 9.86 -10.60
C ALA A 367 -10.08 9.76 -10.92
N THR A 368 -10.65 8.58 -10.73
CA THR A 368 -12.05 8.28 -10.98
C THR A 368 -12.54 7.15 -10.06
N ASN A 369 -13.86 6.97 -9.98
CA ASN A 369 -14.49 5.85 -9.29
C ASN A 369 -15.17 4.95 -10.34
N VAL A 370 -15.05 3.63 -10.18
CA VAL A 370 -15.65 2.65 -11.09
C VAL A 370 -16.58 1.74 -10.30
N THR A 371 -17.83 1.63 -10.74
CA THR A 371 -18.81 0.70 -10.16
C THR A 371 -18.91 -0.56 -11.00
N PHE A 372 -18.84 -1.71 -10.35
CA PHE A 372 -18.94 -3.04 -10.91
C PHE A 372 -20.36 -3.61 -10.77
N GLU A 373 -20.68 -4.61 -11.59
CA GLU A 373 -21.98 -5.30 -11.52
C GLU A 373 -22.16 -6.15 -10.26
N LYS A 374 -21.05 -6.60 -9.65
CA LYS A 374 -21.02 -7.45 -8.47
C LYS A 374 -20.05 -6.91 -7.44
N GLU A 375 -20.33 -7.20 -6.17
CA GLU A 375 -19.43 -6.93 -5.06
C GLU A 375 -18.15 -7.75 -5.19
N VAL A 376 -17.02 -7.13 -4.85
CA VAL A 376 -15.73 -7.79 -4.72
C VAL A 376 -15.44 -8.06 -3.25
N PHE A 377 -14.75 -9.15 -2.96
CA PHE A 377 -14.35 -9.46 -1.59
C PHE A 377 -13.07 -10.29 -1.53
N ALA A 378 -12.39 -10.23 -0.40
CA ALA A 378 -11.30 -11.11 -0.03
C ALA A 378 -11.43 -11.49 1.45
N ARG A 379 -11.56 -12.79 1.72
CA ARG A 379 -11.72 -13.32 3.08
C ARG A 379 -10.79 -14.50 3.30
N ALA A 380 -10.18 -14.59 4.47
CA ALA A 380 -9.30 -15.70 4.81
C ALA A 380 -9.35 -16.04 6.29
N GLN A 381 -8.79 -17.20 6.64
CA GLN A 381 -8.67 -17.71 7.99
C GLN A 381 -7.29 -18.35 8.18
N PHE A 382 -6.79 -18.37 9.41
CA PHE A 382 -5.59 -19.13 9.72
C PHE A 382 -5.92 -20.63 9.74
N SER A 383 -5.04 -21.41 9.14
CA SER A 383 -5.14 -22.86 8.95
C SER A 383 -3.79 -23.51 9.19
N ASP A 384 -3.73 -24.83 9.18
CA ASP A 384 -2.48 -25.59 9.37
C ASP A 384 -1.40 -25.25 8.33
N GLN A 385 -1.81 -24.87 7.11
CA GLN A 385 -0.93 -24.49 5.99
C GLN A 385 -0.49 -23.01 6.00
N GLY A 386 -0.99 -22.19 6.92
CA GLY A 386 -0.82 -20.73 6.90
C GLY A 386 -2.17 -20.04 6.78
N LEU A 387 -2.28 -19.05 5.89
CA LEU A 387 -3.53 -18.34 5.66
C LEU A 387 -4.23 -18.90 4.41
N THR A 388 -5.47 -19.35 4.55
CA THR A 388 -6.27 -19.87 3.44
C THR A 388 -7.62 -19.16 3.37
N GLY A 389 -8.13 -18.94 2.16
CA GLY A 389 -9.32 -18.11 1.99
C GLY A 389 -9.94 -18.16 0.61
N THR A 390 -10.89 -17.26 0.39
CA THR A 390 -11.61 -17.08 -0.87
C THR A 390 -11.64 -15.62 -1.27
N TYR A 391 -11.61 -15.37 -2.58
CA TYR A 391 -11.75 -14.03 -3.14
C TYR A 391 -12.69 -14.03 -4.35
N ASP A 392 -13.33 -12.89 -4.59
CA ASP A 392 -14.02 -12.60 -5.85
C ASP A 392 -13.50 -11.27 -6.40
N LEU A 393 -12.74 -11.37 -7.49
CA LEU A 393 -12.21 -10.26 -8.28
C LEU A 393 -12.65 -10.40 -9.74
N ALA A 394 -13.87 -10.90 -9.99
CA ALA A 394 -14.37 -11.14 -11.35
C ALA A 394 -14.41 -9.89 -12.25
N ALA A 395 -14.35 -8.69 -11.68
CA ALA A 395 -14.22 -7.44 -12.40
C ALA A 395 -12.84 -7.23 -13.08
N PHE A 396 -11.84 -8.03 -12.71
CA PHE A 396 -10.45 -7.90 -13.19
C PHE A 396 -10.06 -9.05 -14.09
N ASP A 397 -9.54 -8.72 -15.28
CA ASP A 397 -9.01 -9.70 -16.20
C ASP A 397 -7.61 -10.14 -15.75
N LYS A 398 -7.56 -11.34 -15.15
CA LYS A 398 -6.37 -12.01 -14.60
C LYS A 398 -5.78 -11.32 -13.36
N THR A 399 -5.17 -12.14 -12.52
CA THR A 399 -4.43 -11.72 -11.32
C THR A 399 -3.05 -12.36 -11.37
N GLU A 400 -2.00 -11.54 -11.25
CA GLU A 400 -0.59 -11.95 -11.34
C GLU A 400 0.22 -11.35 -10.18
N ASP A 401 1.37 -11.95 -9.88
CA ASP A 401 2.39 -11.40 -8.98
C ASP A 401 1.81 -10.87 -7.65
N SER A 402 1.00 -11.68 -6.98
CA SER A 402 0.21 -11.24 -5.84
C SER A 402 1.01 -11.29 -4.54
N LEU A 403 0.81 -10.28 -3.70
CA LEU A 403 1.49 -10.07 -2.42
C LEU A 403 0.45 -9.80 -1.34
N LEU A 404 0.67 -10.37 -0.15
CA LEU A 404 0.01 -9.93 1.07
C LEU A 404 0.89 -8.90 1.75
N VAL A 405 0.34 -7.72 2.02
CA VAL A 405 1.02 -6.61 2.71
C VAL A 405 0.30 -6.34 4.03
N VAL A 406 1.05 -6.11 5.10
CA VAL A 406 0.51 -5.72 6.40
C VAL A 406 0.89 -4.28 6.74
N PRO A 407 0.24 -3.64 7.73
CA PRO A 407 0.44 -2.21 8.01
C PRO A 407 1.87 -1.80 8.34
N ASP A 408 2.66 -2.68 8.95
CA ASP A 408 4.07 -2.38 9.24
C ASP A 408 5.00 -2.40 8.00
N GLY A 409 4.44 -2.63 6.80
CA GLY A 409 5.17 -2.63 5.53
C GLY A 409 5.79 -3.99 5.18
N ARG A 410 5.73 -4.98 6.08
CA ARG A 410 6.14 -6.35 5.74
C ARG A 410 5.19 -6.96 4.73
N ARG A 411 5.74 -7.89 3.94
CA ARG A 411 5.03 -8.51 2.83
C ARG A 411 5.50 -9.94 2.58
N ILE A 412 4.61 -10.73 1.99
CA ILE A 412 4.84 -12.12 1.62
C ILE A 412 4.08 -12.42 0.33
N SER A 413 4.53 -13.39 -0.46
CA SER A 413 3.82 -13.81 -1.66
C SER A 413 2.47 -14.44 -1.30
N ALA A 414 1.43 -14.09 -2.06
CA ALA A 414 0.11 -14.69 -1.99
C ALA A 414 -0.19 -15.40 -3.30
N GLU A 415 -0.72 -16.61 -3.23
CA GLU A 415 -1.18 -17.35 -4.40
C GLU A 415 -2.69 -17.17 -4.54
N LEU A 416 -3.10 -16.58 -5.67
CA LEU A 416 -4.50 -16.41 -6.07
C LEU A 416 -4.79 -17.39 -7.21
N SER A 417 -5.60 -18.42 -6.96
CA SER A 417 -5.98 -19.40 -7.98
C SER A 417 -7.43 -19.85 -7.81
N ASP A 418 -8.20 -19.84 -8.89
CA ASP A 418 -9.58 -20.34 -8.95
C ASP A 418 -10.49 -19.82 -7.81
N GLY A 419 -10.34 -18.55 -7.42
CA GLY A 419 -11.13 -17.93 -6.33
C GLY A 419 -10.66 -18.30 -4.92
N SER A 420 -9.53 -19.00 -4.78
CA SER A 420 -8.89 -19.34 -3.51
C SER A 420 -7.64 -18.50 -3.26
N ILE A 421 -7.47 -18.08 -2.01
CA ILE A 421 -6.27 -17.39 -1.50
C ILE A 421 -5.47 -18.41 -0.71
N THR A 422 -4.17 -18.51 -1.00
CA THR A 422 -3.23 -19.26 -0.16
C THR A 422 -2.00 -18.41 0.12
N VAL A 423 -1.67 -18.24 1.40
CA VAL A 423 -0.40 -17.69 1.86
C VAL A 423 0.27 -18.74 2.71
N SER A 424 1.37 -19.29 2.20
CA SER A 424 2.11 -20.36 2.88
C SER A 424 2.69 -19.85 4.20
N GLY A 425 2.51 -20.62 5.26
CA GLY A 425 3.20 -20.39 6.52
C GLY A 425 4.72 -20.60 6.41
N ASP A 426 5.17 -21.42 5.45
CA ASP A 426 6.57 -21.82 5.29
C ASP A 426 7.41 -20.84 4.46
N ASP A 427 6.78 -19.90 3.75
CA ASP A 427 7.45 -18.84 2.98
C ASP A 427 7.95 -17.73 3.93
N LEU A 428 9.05 -18.03 4.60
CA LEU A 428 9.75 -17.06 5.43
C LEU A 428 10.71 -16.25 4.54
N GLY A 429 10.24 -15.13 3.98
CA GLY A 429 11.06 -14.23 3.16
C GLY A 429 10.32 -12.97 2.67
N ASP A 430 11.09 -11.91 2.38
CA ASP A 430 10.64 -10.67 1.75
C ASP A 430 10.41 -10.95 0.24
N ALA A 431 9.32 -11.65 -0.06
CA ALA A 431 9.14 -12.40 -1.29
C ALA A 431 8.56 -11.54 -2.43
N VAL A 432 9.29 -10.51 -2.86
CA VAL A 432 9.00 -9.92 -4.18
C VAL A 432 9.55 -10.81 -5.32
N THR A 433 10.45 -11.75 -5.02
CA THR A 433 11.19 -12.56 -6.01
C THR A 433 11.20 -14.07 -5.74
N GLY A 434 10.49 -14.55 -4.72
CA GLY A 434 10.71 -15.90 -4.17
C GLY A 434 10.27 -17.09 -5.05
N LYS A 435 9.29 -16.92 -5.94
CA LYS A 435 8.69 -18.07 -6.67
C LYS A 435 8.36 -17.82 -8.15
N SER A 436 8.19 -16.57 -8.59
CA SER A 436 7.99 -16.27 -10.01
C SER A 436 9.31 -16.26 -10.75
N GLN A 437 9.42 -17.08 -11.79
CA GLN A 437 10.47 -16.92 -12.81
C GLN A 437 10.37 -15.47 -13.30
N VAL A 438 11.43 -14.67 -13.09
CA VAL A 438 11.44 -13.25 -13.47
C VAL A 438 11.22 -13.15 -14.98
N ASP A 439 9.98 -12.90 -15.39
CA ASP A 439 9.64 -12.57 -16.77
C ASP A 439 9.75 -11.05 -16.95
N GLY A 440 9.80 -10.60 -18.21
CA GLY A 440 10.01 -9.19 -18.54
C GLY A 440 8.93 -8.23 -18.01
N ASN A 441 7.76 -8.73 -17.59
CA ASN A 441 6.74 -7.91 -16.94
C ASN A 441 7.06 -7.68 -15.45
N LEU A 442 7.46 -8.72 -14.71
CA LEU A 442 7.82 -8.61 -13.30
C LEU A 442 9.03 -7.69 -13.10
N GLU A 443 10.03 -7.78 -13.98
CA GLU A 443 11.22 -6.91 -13.95
C GLU A 443 10.85 -5.41 -14.08
N ARG A 444 9.78 -5.09 -14.82
CA ARG A 444 9.28 -3.71 -14.98
C ARG A 444 8.37 -3.25 -13.84
N ARG A 445 7.66 -4.18 -13.20
CA ARG A 445 6.76 -3.92 -12.07
C ARG A 445 7.53 -3.75 -10.76
N LEU A 446 8.70 -4.37 -10.63
CA LEU A 446 9.50 -4.40 -9.40
C LEU A 446 9.89 -2.98 -8.90
N PRO A 447 10.39 -2.05 -9.72
CA PRO A 447 10.73 -0.70 -9.24
C PRO A 447 9.52 0.07 -8.71
N ILE A 448 8.33 -0.16 -9.29
CA ILE A 448 7.07 0.44 -8.83
C ILE A 448 6.72 -0.10 -7.45
N LEU A 449 6.78 -1.43 -7.27
CA LEU A 449 6.53 -2.07 -5.98
C LEU A 449 7.54 -1.63 -4.92
N GLU A 450 8.84 -1.60 -5.26
CA GLU A 450 9.89 -1.16 -4.34
C GLU A 450 9.66 0.27 -3.87
N GLN A 451 9.32 1.18 -4.78
CA GLN A 451 9.06 2.56 -4.42
C GLN A 451 7.82 2.72 -3.53
N LEU A 452 6.71 2.06 -3.88
CA LEU A 452 5.46 2.14 -3.12
C LEU A 452 5.56 1.50 -1.74
N LEU A 453 6.40 0.46 -1.62
CA LEU A 453 6.56 -0.31 -0.38
C LEU A 453 7.78 0.16 0.44
N SER A 454 8.70 0.94 -0.14
CA SER A 454 9.83 1.53 0.57
C SER A 454 9.36 2.70 1.44
N ASN A 455 8.93 2.39 2.66
CA ASN A 455 8.52 3.37 3.67
C ASN A 455 9.71 4.14 4.28
N GLN A 456 10.79 4.37 3.51
CA GLN A 456 12.10 4.82 4.01
C GLN A 456 12.30 6.34 3.92
N GLU A 457 11.65 7.06 3.00
CA GLU A 457 11.98 8.46 2.75
C GLU A 457 11.29 9.45 3.70
N TYR A 458 10.13 9.09 4.27
CA TYR A 458 9.48 9.89 5.30
C TYR A 458 9.52 9.15 6.63
N LYS A 459 10.30 9.66 7.59
CA LYS A 459 10.30 9.22 9.00
C LYS A 459 8.93 9.36 9.71
N LEU A 460 7.90 9.80 8.99
CA LEU A 460 6.50 9.67 9.38
C LEU A 460 6.06 8.26 9.00
N HIS A 461 5.92 7.38 9.98
CA HIS A 461 5.43 6.00 9.82
C HIS A 461 3.96 6.00 9.34
N VAL A 462 3.70 6.36 8.09
CA VAL A 462 2.38 6.20 7.49
C VAL A 462 2.38 4.83 6.82
N PRO A 463 1.57 3.89 7.30
CA PRO A 463 1.50 2.58 6.67
C PRO A 463 0.84 2.71 5.29
N LEU A 464 1.34 2.00 4.27
CA LEU A 464 0.70 1.97 2.93
C LEU A 464 -0.73 1.42 3.01
N VAL A 465 -0.96 0.52 3.96
CA VAL A 465 -2.24 -0.15 4.21
C VAL A 465 -2.53 -0.10 5.71
N GLU A 466 -3.75 0.22 6.12
CA GLU A 466 -4.09 0.23 7.56
C GLU A 466 -4.45 -1.14 8.11
N GLN A 467 -4.81 -2.05 7.22
CA GLN A 467 -5.15 -3.44 7.52
C GLN A 467 -4.45 -4.38 6.54
N PRO A 468 -4.24 -5.66 6.89
CA PRO A 468 -3.71 -6.66 5.98
C PRO A 468 -4.47 -6.64 4.66
N SER A 469 -3.76 -6.51 3.55
CA SER A 469 -4.36 -6.32 2.23
C SER A 469 -3.61 -7.12 1.17
N ILE A 470 -4.33 -7.60 0.17
CA ILE A 470 -3.76 -8.26 -1.00
C ILE A 470 -3.50 -7.22 -2.07
N LEU A 471 -2.28 -7.21 -2.58
CA LEU A 471 -1.81 -6.42 -3.70
C LEU A 471 -1.60 -7.36 -4.89
N THR A 472 -2.29 -7.13 -6.02
CA THR A 472 -2.21 -8.01 -7.20
C THR A 472 -2.17 -7.21 -8.50
N TRP A 473 -1.45 -7.70 -9.49
CA TRP A 473 -1.41 -7.10 -10.82
C TRP A 473 -2.51 -7.67 -11.71
N SER A 474 -3.18 -6.80 -12.46
CA SER A 474 -4.23 -7.16 -13.41
C SER A 474 -4.16 -6.29 -14.66
N ASN A 475 -5.00 -6.58 -15.65
CA ASN A 475 -5.22 -5.68 -16.77
C ASN A 475 -5.95 -4.40 -16.32
N PRO A 476 -5.75 -3.28 -17.04
CA PRO A 476 -6.38 -2.01 -16.71
C PRO A 476 -7.89 -2.11 -16.90
N ILE A 477 -8.64 -1.56 -15.96
CA ILE A 477 -10.09 -1.42 -16.07
C ILE A 477 -10.43 -0.19 -16.90
N SER A 478 -11.61 -0.19 -17.53
CA SER A 478 -12.07 0.97 -18.31
C SER A 478 -12.40 2.14 -17.37
N GLU A 479 -11.67 3.24 -17.50
CA GLU A 479 -11.84 4.42 -16.64
C GLU A 479 -13.01 5.32 -17.09
N GLY A 480 -13.63 5.01 -18.25
CA GLY A 480 -14.67 5.84 -18.85
C GLY A 480 -14.14 7.07 -19.61
N PHE A 481 -12.83 7.22 -19.77
CA PHE A 481 -12.25 8.26 -20.63
C PHE A 481 -12.24 7.79 -22.09
N GLU A 482 -12.73 8.64 -22.98
CA GLU A 482 -12.66 8.42 -24.41
C GLU A 482 -11.73 9.44 -25.05
N PHE A 483 -10.72 8.91 -25.74
CA PHE A 483 -9.73 9.69 -26.48
C PHE A 483 -10.05 9.72 -27.98
N PRO A 484 -9.55 10.74 -28.71
CA PRO A 484 -9.69 10.80 -30.16
C PRO A 484 -9.03 9.61 -30.87
N GLU A 485 -9.76 9.03 -31.83
CA GLU A 485 -9.38 7.85 -32.64
C GLU A 485 -9.31 6.54 -31.84
N GLN A 486 -9.50 5.38 -32.49
CA GLN A 486 -9.35 4.08 -31.83
C GLN A 486 -7.88 3.83 -31.53
N GLN A 487 -7.49 4.07 -30.27
CA GLN A 487 -6.14 3.82 -29.78
C GLN A 487 -6.04 2.40 -29.22
N GLU A 488 -4.89 1.75 -29.45
CA GLU A 488 -4.59 0.50 -28.76
C GLU A 488 -4.31 0.80 -27.29
N HIS A 489 -5.12 0.25 -26.39
CA HIS A 489 -4.95 0.39 -24.94
C HIS A 489 -4.00 -0.67 -24.41
N VAL A 490 -2.91 -0.24 -23.80
CA VAL A 490 -1.90 -1.12 -23.24
C VAL A 490 -1.50 -0.64 -21.85
N GLY A 491 -2.01 -1.28 -20.81
CA GLY A 491 -1.82 -0.83 -19.43
C GLY A 491 -1.76 -1.99 -18.45
N ASP A 492 -1.43 -1.68 -17.20
CA ASP A 492 -1.48 -2.61 -16.05
C ASP A 492 -2.19 -1.90 -14.91
N ALA A 493 -2.91 -2.66 -14.09
CA ALA A 493 -3.54 -2.18 -12.87
C ALA A 493 -2.98 -2.92 -11.66
N LEU A 494 -2.50 -2.16 -10.69
CA LEU A 494 -2.13 -2.65 -9.38
C LEU A 494 -3.34 -2.51 -8.45
N VAL A 495 -3.92 -3.65 -8.09
CA VAL A 495 -5.16 -3.76 -7.33
C VAL A 495 -4.84 -4.04 -5.88
N LEU A 496 -5.38 -3.22 -4.99
CA LEU A 496 -5.30 -3.35 -3.54
C LEU A 496 -6.70 -3.72 -2.99
N ILE A 497 -6.82 -4.88 -2.36
CA ILE A 497 -8.04 -5.31 -1.67
C ILE A 497 -7.76 -5.65 -0.21
N PRO A 498 -8.44 -5.01 0.75
CA PRO A 498 -8.36 -5.38 2.15
C PRO A 498 -8.77 -6.83 2.40
N LEU A 499 -7.98 -7.53 3.20
CA LEU A 499 -8.24 -8.92 3.56
C LEU A 499 -8.98 -8.98 4.89
N ALA A 500 -10.25 -9.40 4.86
CA ALA A 500 -10.96 -9.73 6.09
C ALA A 500 -10.47 -11.09 6.60
N ILE A 501 -9.95 -11.11 7.82
CA ILE A 501 -9.46 -12.33 8.46
C ILE A 501 -10.49 -12.78 9.49
N ASP A 502 -11.16 -13.87 9.17
CA ASP A 502 -12.19 -14.48 10.01
C ASP A 502 -11.57 -15.19 11.21
N GLU A 503 -12.35 -15.34 12.28
CA GLU A 503 -11.94 -16.12 13.43
C GLU A 503 -11.68 -17.58 13.05
N THR A 504 -10.53 -18.09 13.49
CA THR A 504 -10.22 -19.50 13.33
C THR A 504 -11.17 -20.35 14.19
N PRO A 505 -11.69 -21.50 13.72
CA PRO A 505 -12.57 -22.34 14.53
C PRO A 505 -11.89 -22.87 15.82
N ALA A 506 -12.66 -23.02 16.90
CA ALA A 506 -12.15 -23.62 18.13
C ALA A 506 -11.71 -25.08 17.91
N GLY A 507 -10.54 -25.45 18.42
CA GLY A 507 -9.97 -26.79 18.29
C GLY A 507 -9.30 -27.09 16.93
N SER A 508 -9.31 -26.17 15.96
CA SER A 508 -8.54 -26.36 14.73
C SER A 508 -7.07 -25.98 14.90
N ALA A 509 -6.20 -26.69 14.19
CA ALA A 509 -4.79 -26.35 14.07
C ALA A 509 -4.62 -25.10 13.20
N PHE A 510 -3.64 -24.28 13.54
CA PHE A 510 -3.29 -23.08 12.79
C PHE A 510 -1.77 -22.91 12.71
N THR A 511 -1.35 -22.17 11.68
CA THR A 511 -0.01 -21.66 11.49
C THR A 511 -0.14 -20.17 11.14
N VAL A 512 0.48 -19.30 11.93
CA VAL A 512 0.52 -17.87 11.68
C VAL A 512 1.77 -17.55 10.85
N PRO A 513 1.63 -17.08 9.60
CA PRO A 513 2.78 -16.62 8.80
C PRO A 513 3.50 -15.46 9.48
N SER A 514 4.81 -15.38 9.29
CA SER A 514 5.65 -14.41 10.01
C SER A 514 5.28 -12.94 9.76
N VAL A 515 4.67 -12.65 8.61
CA VAL A 515 4.18 -11.31 8.25
C VAL A 515 3.15 -10.77 9.26
N PHE A 516 2.38 -11.64 9.92
CA PHE A 516 1.39 -11.24 10.93
C PHE A 516 1.94 -11.09 12.34
N LEU A 517 3.18 -11.54 12.56
CA LEU A 517 3.80 -11.60 13.89
C LEU A 517 4.79 -10.45 14.03
N SER A 518 4.28 -9.29 14.49
CA SER A 518 5.13 -8.16 14.86
C SER A 518 5.73 -8.39 16.25
N PHE A 519 6.92 -7.82 16.48
CA PHE A 519 7.60 -7.92 17.75
C PHE A 519 7.88 -6.57 18.38
N GLN A 520 7.96 -6.59 19.70
CA GLN A 520 8.49 -5.50 20.50
C GLN A 520 9.72 -5.98 21.24
N ASN A 521 10.75 -5.13 21.27
CA ASN A 521 11.91 -5.36 22.12
C ASN A 521 11.47 -5.20 23.58
N SER A 522 11.69 -6.25 24.38
CA SER A 522 11.20 -6.33 25.76
C SER A 522 12.33 -6.57 26.74
N SER A 523 12.08 -6.27 28.01
CA SER A 523 12.94 -6.71 29.10
C SER A 523 12.74 -8.21 29.31
N GLY A 524 13.84 -8.96 29.33
CA GLY A 524 13.79 -10.38 29.62
C GLY A 524 13.67 -10.71 31.10
N PRO A 525 13.48 -12.00 31.45
CA PRO A 525 13.60 -12.48 32.81
C PRO A 525 14.97 -12.10 33.38
N LEU A 526 14.96 -11.49 34.57
CA LEU A 526 16.16 -11.05 35.29
C LEU A 526 16.94 -9.92 34.58
N GLN A 527 16.35 -9.25 33.58
CA GLN A 527 16.89 -8.05 32.95
C GLN A 527 15.98 -6.84 33.25
N PRO A 528 16.52 -5.75 33.82
CA PRO A 528 15.71 -4.57 34.14
C PRO A 528 15.36 -3.72 32.92
N THR A 529 16.13 -3.82 31.83
CA THR A 529 15.98 -2.99 30.63
C THR A 529 16.08 -3.84 29.36
N PRO A 530 15.36 -3.49 28.28
CA PRO A 530 15.54 -4.13 26.97
C PRO A 530 16.95 -3.95 26.42
N SER A 531 17.36 -4.83 25.50
CA SER A 531 18.67 -4.71 24.85
C SER A 531 18.72 -3.48 23.94
N GLY A 532 19.84 -2.76 23.92
CA GLY A 532 20.07 -1.68 22.94
C GLY A 532 20.28 -2.16 21.50
N ALA A 533 20.30 -3.49 21.26
CA ALA A 533 20.56 -4.06 19.94
C ALA A 533 19.46 -3.74 18.91
N TYR A 534 18.25 -3.41 19.38
CA TYR A 534 17.15 -2.99 18.52
C TYR A 534 16.61 -1.64 18.98
N ASN A 535 16.56 -0.68 18.06
CA ASN A 535 15.96 0.62 18.29
C ASN A 535 14.48 0.60 17.90
N SER A 536 13.59 0.41 18.88
CA SER A 536 12.15 0.33 18.65
C SER A 536 11.50 1.61 18.12
N VAL A 537 12.17 2.77 18.19
CA VAL A 537 11.66 4.04 17.66
C VAL A 537 11.89 4.14 16.16
N VAL A 538 13.02 3.63 15.69
CA VAL A 538 13.41 3.69 14.27
C VAL A 538 13.10 2.37 13.55
N GLY A 539 12.87 1.29 14.29
CA GLY A 539 12.60 -0.04 13.73
C GLY A 539 13.87 -0.78 13.26
N GLU A 540 15.06 -0.33 13.68
CA GLU A 540 16.34 -0.78 13.13
C GLU A 540 17.24 -1.50 14.15
N TRP A 541 17.86 -2.57 13.69
CA TRP A 541 18.90 -3.28 14.43
C TRP A 541 20.23 -2.53 14.39
N GLN A 542 20.84 -2.35 15.56
CA GLN A 542 22.07 -1.60 15.74
C GLN A 542 23.29 -2.54 15.77
N PRO A 543 24.42 -2.16 15.15
CA PRO A 543 25.66 -2.92 15.25
C PRO A 543 26.19 -2.88 16.69
N MET A 544 26.65 -4.04 17.17
CA MET A 544 27.10 -4.24 18.55
C MET A 544 28.46 -4.93 18.59
N THR A 545 29.27 -4.62 19.58
CA THR A 545 30.59 -5.26 19.80
C THR A 545 30.58 -6.20 21.01
N ASN A 546 29.79 -5.88 22.02
CA ASN A 546 29.68 -6.64 23.26
C ASN A 546 28.61 -7.75 23.15
N ALA A 547 28.71 -8.75 24.03
CA ALA A 547 27.64 -9.72 24.21
C ALA A 547 26.31 -9.04 24.59
N GLN A 548 25.21 -9.50 24.00
CA GLN A 548 23.86 -9.04 24.32
C GLN A 548 22.93 -10.23 24.46
N LYS A 549 22.06 -10.15 25.48
CA LYS A 549 20.85 -10.97 25.56
C LYS A 549 19.69 -10.10 25.13
N ILE A 550 18.93 -10.57 24.15
CA ILE A 550 17.84 -9.87 23.48
C ILE A 550 16.57 -10.66 23.71
N TRP A 551 15.48 -9.99 24.07
CA TRP A 551 14.17 -10.61 24.27
C TRP A 551 13.14 -9.91 23.40
N LEU A 552 12.41 -10.71 22.65
CA LEU A 552 11.42 -10.24 21.69
C LEU A 552 10.06 -10.78 22.08
N LYS A 553 9.11 -9.86 22.24
CA LYS A 553 7.73 -10.14 22.61
C LYS A 553 6.87 -10.06 21.36
N TYR A 554 6.24 -11.17 20.99
CA TYR A 554 5.36 -11.29 19.83
C TYR A 554 3.91 -11.39 20.28
N ARG A 555 3.01 -10.70 19.61
CA ARG A 555 1.56 -10.80 19.90
C ARG A 555 0.89 -11.71 18.87
N LEU A 556 0.10 -12.67 19.34
CA LEU A 556 -0.72 -13.47 18.44
C LEU A 556 -1.87 -12.61 17.86
N PRO A 557 -2.28 -12.85 16.60
CA PRO A 557 -3.49 -12.26 16.06
C PRO A 557 -4.72 -12.63 16.90
N ALA A 558 -5.64 -11.68 17.07
CA ALA A 558 -6.85 -11.89 17.86
C ALA A 558 -7.69 -13.08 17.36
N GLN A 559 -7.67 -13.34 16.05
CA GLN A 559 -8.45 -14.39 15.39
C GLN A 559 -8.08 -15.82 15.82
N VAL A 560 -6.84 -16.01 16.31
CA VAL A 560 -6.33 -17.29 16.83
C VAL A 560 -6.18 -17.29 18.35
N SER A 561 -6.37 -16.15 19.02
CA SER A 561 -6.30 -16.05 20.47
C SER A 561 -7.65 -16.40 21.12
N PRO A 562 -7.69 -17.09 22.28
CA PRO A 562 -6.59 -17.77 22.95
C PRO A 562 -6.17 -19.07 22.23
N ALA A 563 -4.90 -19.46 22.36
CA ALA A 563 -4.34 -20.66 21.71
C ALA A 563 -3.33 -21.42 22.58
N ASN A 564 -3.17 -22.71 22.29
CA ASN A 564 -2.04 -23.51 22.75
C ASN A 564 -1.02 -23.65 21.61
N LEU A 565 0.17 -23.11 21.79
CA LEU A 565 1.26 -23.20 20.82
C LEU A 565 1.96 -24.57 20.91
N THR A 566 2.19 -25.18 19.76
CA THR A 566 2.85 -26.51 19.65
C THR A 566 4.18 -26.44 18.92
N ARG A 567 4.43 -25.36 18.16
CA ARG A 567 5.66 -25.19 17.39
C ARG A 567 5.97 -23.71 17.17
N ALA A 568 7.25 -23.35 17.30
CA ALA A 568 7.78 -22.07 16.84
C ALA A 568 9.00 -22.30 15.94
N VAL A 569 8.99 -21.68 14.76
CA VAL A 569 10.14 -21.67 13.84
C VAL A 569 10.64 -20.24 13.75
N ILE A 570 11.91 -20.02 14.06
CA ILE A 570 12.54 -18.70 14.04
C ILE A 570 13.65 -18.67 13.00
N ARG A 571 13.58 -17.75 12.03
CA ARG A 571 14.68 -17.43 11.12
C ARG A 571 15.33 -16.11 11.55
N LEU A 572 16.63 -16.18 11.79
CA LEU A 572 17.44 -15.06 12.22
C LEU A 572 18.50 -14.77 11.15
N SER A 573 18.43 -13.59 10.54
CA SER A 573 19.47 -13.09 9.65
C SER A 573 20.45 -12.30 10.48
N VAL A 574 21.67 -12.83 10.68
CA VAL A 574 22.66 -12.23 11.57
C VAL A 574 24.06 -12.36 10.99
N ARG A 575 24.86 -11.31 11.15
CA ARG A 575 26.30 -11.34 10.94
C ARG A 575 26.97 -11.27 12.31
N ALA A 576 27.43 -12.40 12.83
CA ALA A 576 28.09 -12.56 14.12
C ALA A 576 29.36 -13.44 13.98
N PRO A 577 30.44 -12.92 13.35
CA PRO A 577 31.69 -13.64 13.21
C PRO A 577 32.35 -13.87 14.58
N ASP A 578 32.98 -15.03 14.76
CA ASP A 578 33.71 -15.45 15.96
C ASP A 578 32.86 -15.50 17.24
N ARG A 579 31.53 -15.66 17.09
CA ARG A 579 30.56 -15.64 18.20
C ARG A 579 29.59 -16.80 18.11
N GLU A 580 29.01 -17.14 19.26
CA GLU A 580 27.86 -18.03 19.33
C GLU A 580 26.57 -17.22 19.40
N VAL A 581 25.59 -17.67 18.62
CA VAL A 581 24.20 -17.23 18.62
C VAL A 581 23.39 -18.35 19.26
N GLN A 582 22.85 -18.07 20.43
CA GLN A 582 22.14 -19.04 21.26
C GLN A 582 20.66 -18.67 21.33
N LEU A 583 19.77 -19.60 20.98
CA LEU A 583 18.34 -19.46 21.26
C LEU A 583 18.10 -19.76 22.74
N VAL A 584 17.39 -18.87 23.43
CA VAL A 584 17.04 -19.04 24.83
C VAL A 584 15.53 -19.08 25.01
N GLY A 585 15.08 -20.08 25.77
CA GLY A 585 13.71 -20.24 26.21
C GLY A 585 13.59 -19.92 27.69
N GLN A 586 12.37 -19.67 28.14
CA GLN A 586 12.04 -19.51 29.55
C GLN A 586 11.00 -20.55 29.94
N ASP A 587 11.21 -21.17 31.11
CA ASP A 587 10.20 -21.97 31.79
C ASP A 587 10.10 -21.48 33.25
N GLN A 588 8.92 -21.01 33.66
CA GLN A 588 8.65 -20.50 35.02
C GLN A 588 9.69 -19.52 35.59
N GLY A 589 10.30 -18.68 34.73
CA GLY A 589 11.32 -17.70 35.15
C GLY A 589 12.77 -18.20 35.07
N VAL A 590 12.98 -19.48 34.77
CA VAL A 590 14.31 -20.05 34.51
C VAL A 590 14.62 -19.94 33.02
N VAL A 591 15.76 -19.30 32.70
CA VAL A 591 16.23 -19.13 31.32
C VAL A 591 17.18 -20.27 30.97
N GLU A 592 16.87 -21.00 29.90
CA GLU A 592 17.67 -22.13 29.42
C GLU A 592 18.11 -21.92 27.96
N ILE A 593 19.30 -22.42 27.61
CA ILE A 593 19.78 -22.40 26.22
C ILE A 593 19.21 -23.62 25.51
N LEU A 594 18.41 -23.38 24.46
CA LEU A 594 17.75 -24.42 23.69
C LEU A 594 18.65 -24.95 22.57
N GLU A 595 19.30 -24.05 21.86
CA GLU A 595 20.18 -24.37 20.73
C GLU A 595 21.28 -23.31 20.60
N SER A 596 22.49 -23.69 20.14
CA SER A 596 23.62 -22.77 19.92
C SER A 596 24.26 -23.01 18.56
N LYS A 597 24.57 -21.92 17.84
CA LYS A 597 25.24 -21.94 16.53
C LYS A 597 26.38 -20.94 16.51
N ARG A 598 27.52 -21.32 15.95
CA ARG A 598 28.74 -20.49 15.92
C ARG A 598 29.02 -19.94 14.52
N ASP A 599 29.68 -18.78 14.45
CA ASP A 599 30.19 -18.18 13.21
C ASP A 599 29.10 -17.94 12.16
N VAL A 600 27.93 -17.50 12.61
CA VAL A 600 26.77 -17.24 11.75
C VAL A 600 26.99 -15.92 11.00
N THR A 601 27.11 -15.99 9.67
CA THR A 601 27.32 -14.81 8.80
C THR A 601 26.17 -14.57 7.80
N SER A 602 25.11 -15.38 7.89
CA SER A 602 23.93 -15.34 7.04
C SER A 602 22.69 -15.79 7.83
N THR A 603 21.60 -16.14 7.15
CA THR A 603 20.36 -16.57 7.81
C THR A 603 20.48 -17.96 8.43
N VAL A 604 19.97 -18.10 9.65
CA VAL A 604 19.94 -19.35 10.41
C VAL A 604 18.53 -19.61 10.96
N SER A 605 18.11 -20.87 10.99
CA SER A 605 16.81 -21.28 11.56
C SER A 605 16.96 -21.94 12.93
N PHE A 606 16.00 -21.72 13.81
CA PHE A 606 15.84 -22.40 15.09
C PHE A 606 14.42 -22.94 15.18
N GLU A 607 14.24 -24.06 15.88
CA GLU A 607 12.94 -24.70 16.03
C GLU A 607 12.70 -25.07 17.49
N ILE A 608 11.52 -24.68 18.00
CA ILE A 608 11.05 -25.02 19.34
C ILE A 608 9.79 -25.87 19.18
N VAL A 609 9.84 -27.10 19.71
CA VAL A 609 8.72 -28.07 19.68
C VAL A 609 8.27 -28.44 21.10
N ASP A 610 9.08 -28.12 22.11
CA ASP A 610 8.76 -28.44 23.50
C ASP A 610 7.79 -27.41 24.08
N GLU A 611 6.57 -27.85 24.38
CA GLU A 611 5.45 -27.01 24.84
C GLU A 611 5.78 -26.20 26.09
N LYS A 612 6.72 -26.64 26.93
CA LYS A 612 7.11 -25.90 28.14
C LYS A 612 7.71 -24.52 27.84
N TYR A 613 8.34 -24.35 26.68
CA TYR A 613 8.91 -23.07 26.24
C TYR A 613 7.97 -22.30 25.29
N LEU A 614 6.78 -22.81 25.00
CA LEU A 614 5.79 -22.23 24.09
C LEU A 614 4.56 -21.67 24.83
N GLN A 615 4.73 -21.33 26.12
CA GLN A 615 3.64 -20.79 26.93
C GLN A 615 3.37 -19.32 26.57
N LEU A 616 2.08 -18.98 26.42
CA LEU A 616 1.65 -17.60 26.24
C LEU A 616 1.61 -16.88 27.60
N GLU A 617 1.95 -15.59 27.61
CA GLU A 617 1.72 -14.70 28.75
C GLU A 617 0.21 -14.40 28.91
N GLU A 618 -0.18 -13.83 30.06
CA GLU A 618 -1.59 -13.48 30.35
C GLU A 618 -2.21 -12.53 29.31
N ASP A 619 -1.40 -11.72 28.63
CA ASP A 619 -1.82 -10.81 27.57
C ASP A 619 -1.88 -11.46 26.16
N GLY A 620 -1.72 -12.79 26.08
CA GLY A 620 -1.76 -13.55 24.83
C GLY A 620 -0.51 -13.41 23.96
N SER A 621 0.59 -12.89 24.51
CA SER A 621 1.87 -12.75 23.81
C SER A 621 2.80 -13.93 24.05
N TYR A 622 3.75 -14.11 23.13
CA TYR A 622 4.81 -15.09 23.21
C TYR A 622 6.17 -14.40 23.36
N LEU A 623 6.96 -14.82 24.34
CA LEU A 623 8.28 -14.27 24.64
C LEU A 623 9.37 -15.29 24.34
N PHE A 624 10.35 -14.91 23.54
CA PHE A 624 11.59 -15.68 23.41
C PHE A 624 12.80 -14.77 23.33
N GLY A 625 13.98 -15.34 23.51
CA GLY A 625 15.21 -14.56 23.47
C GLY A 625 16.33 -15.21 22.68
N PHE A 626 17.34 -14.39 22.41
CA PHE A 626 18.63 -14.84 21.92
C PHE A 626 19.75 -14.29 22.78
N ASN A 627 20.82 -15.05 22.88
CA ASN A 627 22.06 -14.62 23.51
C ASN A 627 23.19 -14.66 22.47
N ILE A 628 23.80 -13.51 22.19
CA ILE A 628 24.99 -13.41 21.34
C ILE A 628 26.19 -13.22 22.24
N THR A 629 27.17 -14.13 22.15
CA THR A 629 28.31 -14.16 23.07
C THR A 629 29.38 -13.11 22.72
N ASN A 630 30.34 -12.95 23.62
CA ASN A 630 31.59 -12.27 23.29
C ASN A 630 32.36 -13.06 22.22
N ALA A 631 33.22 -12.35 21.48
CA ALA A 631 34.08 -12.96 20.48
C ALA A 631 35.05 -13.93 21.18
N ALA A 632 35.25 -15.11 20.61
CA ALA A 632 36.10 -16.12 21.21
C ALA A 632 37.58 -15.68 21.30
N SER A 633 38.02 -14.84 20.37
CA SER A 633 39.38 -14.28 20.31
C SER A 633 39.72 -13.24 21.39
N GLY A 634 38.73 -12.66 22.07
CA GLY A 634 38.95 -11.73 23.20
C GLY A 634 39.68 -10.42 22.86
N ASP A 635 39.87 -10.09 21.57
CA ASP A 635 40.59 -8.91 21.12
C ASP A 635 39.66 -7.67 21.10
N ASP A 636 40.16 -6.52 21.59
CA ASP A 636 39.42 -5.24 21.69
C ASP A 636 39.01 -4.64 20.32
N LEU A 637 39.50 -5.21 19.22
CA LEU A 637 39.14 -4.89 17.83
C LEU A 637 38.11 -5.88 17.25
N SER A 638 37.27 -6.48 18.10
CA SER A 638 36.27 -7.44 17.64
C SER A 638 35.34 -6.81 16.59
N SER A 639 35.17 -7.50 15.47
CA SER A 639 34.24 -7.06 14.41
C SER A 639 32.83 -6.94 14.99
N PRO A 640 32.08 -5.87 14.65
CA PRO A 640 30.73 -5.71 15.13
C PRO A 640 29.86 -6.86 14.60
N TRP A 641 28.96 -7.32 15.45
CA TRP A 641 27.86 -8.18 15.03
C TRP A 641 26.59 -7.35 14.87
N GLN A 642 25.72 -7.78 13.95
CA GLN A 642 24.45 -7.11 13.71
C GLN A 642 23.43 -8.14 13.25
N ILE A 643 22.24 -8.10 13.86
CA ILE A 643 21.06 -8.78 13.34
C ILE A 643 20.49 -7.89 12.22
N SER A 644 20.10 -8.46 11.10
CA SER A 644 19.46 -7.72 10.02
C SER A 644 17.95 -7.92 10.03
N ASP A 645 17.49 -9.13 10.36
CA ASP A 645 16.06 -9.47 10.34
C ASP A 645 15.76 -10.67 11.26
N VAL A 646 14.54 -10.69 11.80
CA VAL A 646 14.01 -11.78 12.64
C VAL A 646 12.59 -12.11 12.22
N GLN A 647 12.38 -13.34 11.75
CA GLN A 647 11.10 -13.84 11.32
C GLN A 647 10.69 -15.02 12.19
N VAL A 648 9.44 -15.01 12.66
CA VAL A 648 8.90 -16.05 13.53
C VAL A 648 7.61 -16.56 12.95
N GLN A 649 7.47 -17.87 12.90
CA GLN A 649 6.23 -18.56 12.57
C GLN A 649 5.79 -19.33 13.81
N LEU A 650 4.53 -19.14 14.20
CA LEU A 650 3.93 -19.82 15.34
C LEU A 650 2.82 -20.74 14.86
N SER A 651 2.83 -21.98 15.32
CA SER A 651 1.78 -22.96 15.05
C SER A 651 1.22 -23.51 16.36
N GLY A 652 -0.07 -23.83 16.34
CA GLY A 652 -0.77 -24.29 17.53
C GLY A 652 -2.19 -24.74 17.24
N THR A 653 -2.99 -24.84 18.29
CA THR A 653 -4.41 -25.14 18.24
C THR A 653 -5.19 -24.05 18.96
N LYS A 654 -6.27 -23.53 18.34
CA LYS A 654 -7.11 -22.52 18.98
C LYS A 654 -7.88 -23.16 20.14
N THR A 655 -7.87 -22.51 21.29
CA THR A 655 -8.57 -22.98 22.48
C THR A 655 -10.07 -22.67 22.39
N GLN A 656 -10.88 -23.34 23.22
CA GLN A 656 -12.34 -23.11 23.29
C GLN A 656 -12.70 -21.80 23.98
#